data_AF-A0A2A7AAR3-F1
#
_entry.id   AF-A0A2A7AAR3-F1
#
_cell.length_a   1.000
_cell.length_b   1.000
_cell.length_c   1.000
_cell.angle_alpha   90.00
_cell.angle_beta   90.00
_cell.angle_gamma   90.00
#
_symmetry.space_group_name_H-M   'P 1'
#
loop_
_entity.id
_entity.type
_entity.pdbx_description
1 polymer ?
#
loop_
_entity_poly.entity_id
_entity_poly.type
_entity_poly.pdbx_seq_one_letter_code
_entity_poly.pdbx_strand_id
1 'polypeptide(L)'
;MSKKQKNETSAKAPVKLTRAEKKEIQAVIRKYKGDGKPHSAQASIPYEAMYQDGVCRVTPRTFSKCIEFTDISYQLAQADTKTAIFENLCDLYNYLDASIHVQFSFINRKIDPKQYAKSFEIRAQGDDFDDIRSEYSDILQDQLVNGNNGLMKRKFMTYTIEADSLKMARARLRRIETDLLGYFKSMGASAWGLDAKERLEVMHSIFHPDGEPFSFDWKWLAPSGLSTKDFIAPSSFRFGNARMFGLGGKYGAVSFLQILSPELSDEMLADFLNTENGIVVNLHVQAIDQSDAIKTVKRKITDLDAMKIQEQKRAVRSGYDMDILPSDLATYGQDAKELLKTLQSRNERMFQLTFLVLNTADTRQKLENDVFWAAGIAQKYNCSLVRLDYQQEQGLMSSLPLGASHIQIERSLTTSSVAVFVPFVTQELFQGGDAMYYGINAKTGNMIMLDRKRARCPNGLKLGTPGSGKSMSCKSEILSVFLCTPDDVYICDPEAEYYPLVKRLHGQVVKLSPTSKNYVNPLDINLNYSEDENPLALKSDFVLSFCELVMGGKNGLEAIEKTVIDRAVQVIYRPYLADPRPENMPILSDLHQALLDQHIPEADRVAQALDLYVNGSLNVFNHRTNVNIENRIVAFDIKELGKQLKKLGMLIVQDQIWGRVTQNRSQGKATWYFCDEFHLLLREEQTAAFSCEIWKRFRKWGGIPTGATQNVKDLLFSPEIENILENSDFICLLNQASGDRKILAERLNISPQQLRYVDNSEPGEGLLIYENVILPFKNPIPKNTQLYQIMTTRLGEGATV
;
A
#
# COMPACT_ATOMS: atom_id res chain seq x y z
N MET A 1 -12.90 67.55 49.83
CA MET A 1 -13.76 68.37 48.94
C MET A 1 -14.55 67.45 48.04
N SER A 2 -15.88 67.62 47.97
CA SER A 2 -16.79 67.23 46.86
C SER A 2 -16.97 65.72 46.58
N LYS A 3 -18.16 65.11 46.42
CA LYS A 3 -19.57 65.53 46.36
C LYS A 3 -20.45 64.25 46.51
N LYS A 4 -21.68 64.46 47.04
CA LYS A 4 -22.98 63.78 46.78
C LYS A 4 -22.98 62.63 45.74
N GLN A 5 -23.74 61.54 45.92
CA GLN A 5 -25.21 61.56 45.91
C GLN A 5 -25.81 60.22 46.39
N LYS A 6 -26.91 60.30 47.16
CA LYS A 6 -27.82 59.19 47.50
C LYS A 6 -28.49 58.62 46.25
N ASN A 7 -28.81 57.32 46.27
CA ASN A 7 -30.14 56.86 45.86
C ASN A 7 -30.55 55.62 46.67
N GLU A 8 -31.60 55.80 47.47
CA GLU A 8 -32.33 54.75 48.17
C GLU A 8 -33.19 53.98 47.16
N THR A 9 -33.09 52.65 47.15
CA THR A 9 -34.16 51.78 46.65
C THR A 9 -34.46 50.72 47.70
N SER A 10 -35.74 50.68 48.06
CA SER A 10 -36.32 49.84 49.09
C SER A 10 -36.08 48.34 48.83
N ALA A 11 -35.41 47.68 49.78
CA ALA A 11 -35.35 46.23 49.81
C ALA A 11 -36.75 45.67 50.11
N LYS A 12 -37.44 45.17 49.08
CA LYS A 12 -38.70 44.43 49.23
C LYS A 12 -38.47 43.25 50.18
N ALA A 13 -39.36 43.10 51.17
CA ALA A 13 -39.35 42.01 52.12
C ALA A 13 -39.30 40.64 51.40
N PRO A 14 -38.56 39.64 51.94
CA PRO A 14 -38.40 38.35 51.30
C PRO A 14 -39.77 37.65 51.18
N VAL A 15 -40.18 37.38 49.94
CA VAL A 15 -41.40 36.63 49.64
C VAL A 15 -41.25 35.23 50.23
N LYS A 16 -42.06 34.91 51.25
CA LYS A 16 -42.08 33.58 51.87
C LYS A 16 -42.85 32.62 50.96
N LEU A 17 -42.10 31.86 50.16
CA LEU A 17 -42.62 30.77 49.33
C LEU A 17 -43.38 29.75 50.20
N THR A 18 -44.58 29.39 49.78
CA THR A 18 -45.39 28.33 50.39
C THR A 18 -44.71 26.97 50.21
N ARG A 19 -45.12 25.98 51.01
CA ARG A 19 -44.53 24.62 50.97
C ARG A 19 -44.76 23.92 49.62
N ALA A 20 -45.85 24.26 48.93
CA ALA A 20 -46.15 23.77 47.58
C ALA A 20 -45.22 24.41 46.53
N GLU A 21 -45.07 25.73 46.55
CA GLU A 21 -44.17 26.46 45.63
C GLU A 21 -42.71 26.06 45.81
N LYS A 22 -42.25 25.82 47.06
CA LYS A 22 -40.89 25.28 47.30
C LYS A 22 -40.68 23.91 46.67
N LYS A 23 -41.71 23.06 46.66
CA LYS A 23 -41.66 21.70 46.10
C LYS A 23 -41.66 21.73 44.58
N GLU A 24 -42.43 22.66 44.01
CA GLU A 24 -42.50 22.93 42.57
C GLU A 24 -41.20 23.53 42.05
N ILE A 25 -40.64 24.53 42.75
CA ILE A 25 -39.32 25.12 42.46
C ILE A 25 -38.22 24.07 42.62
N GLN A 26 -38.26 23.19 43.62
CA GLN A 26 -37.30 22.08 43.74
C GLN A 26 -37.43 21.07 42.59
N ALA A 27 -38.64 20.77 42.12
CA ALA A 27 -38.86 19.89 40.98
C ALA A 27 -38.35 20.52 39.67
N VAL A 28 -38.55 21.82 39.49
CA VAL A 28 -38.01 22.61 38.37
C VAL A 28 -36.47 22.65 38.45
N ILE A 29 -35.89 22.92 39.63
CA ILE A 29 -34.44 22.91 39.83
C ILE A 29 -33.85 21.53 39.55
N ARG A 30 -34.49 20.43 39.98
CA ARG A 30 -34.07 19.05 39.64
C ARG A 30 -34.16 18.76 38.14
N LYS A 31 -35.18 19.28 37.48
CA LYS A 31 -35.38 19.14 36.02
C LYS A 31 -34.30 19.88 35.22
N TYR A 32 -33.79 21.01 35.74
CA TYR A 32 -32.79 21.84 35.05
C TYR A 32 -31.34 21.63 35.51
N LYS A 33 -31.08 21.04 36.70
CA LYS A 33 -29.71 20.83 37.23
C LYS A 33 -29.05 19.48 36.88
N GLY A 34 -29.69 18.61 36.12
CA GLY A 34 -29.18 17.24 35.94
C GLY A 34 -29.08 16.50 37.28
N ASP A 35 -28.28 15.43 37.35
CA ASP A 35 -28.07 14.64 38.57
C ASP A 35 -27.21 15.33 39.65
N GLY A 36 -26.74 16.56 39.38
CA GLY A 36 -25.95 17.35 40.31
C GLY A 36 -24.50 16.86 40.50
N LYS A 37 -24.02 15.96 39.66
CA LYS A 37 -22.62 15.49 39.67
C LYS A 37 -21.80 16.19 38.58
N PRO A 38 -20.55 16.61 38.86
CA PRO A 38 -19.63 16.96 37.80
C PRO A 38 -19.30 15.68 37.00
N HIS A 39 -19.90 15.54 35.82
CA HIS A 39 -19.54 14.51 34.85
C HIS A 39 -18.25 14.95 34.16
N SER A 40 -17.17 14.21 34.35
CA SER A 40 -15.94 14.41 33.60
C SER A 40 -16.04 13.67 32.26
N ALA A 41 -15.29 14.11 31.24
CA ALA A 41 -15.28 13.43 29.94
C ALA A 41 -14.84 11.96 30.09
N GLN A 42 -13.93 11.69 31.02
CA GLN A 42 -13.45 10.35 31.38
C GLN A 42 -14.56 9.42 31.86
N ALA A 43 -15.61 9.94 32.50
CA ALA A 43 -16.71 9.13 33.03
C ALA A 43 -17.56 8.50 31.90
N SER A 44 -17.65 9.16 30.74
CA SER A 44 -18.38 8.64 29.58
C SER A 44 -17.65 7.48 28.88
N ILE A 45 -16.32 7.36 29.02
CA ILE A 45 -15.51 6.35 28.32
C ILE A 45 -15.74 4.96 28.95
N PRO A 46 -16.28 3.96 28.21
CA PRO A 46 -16.86 2.75 28.80
C PRO A 46 -15.84 1.61 28.97
N TYR A 47 -14.77 1.84 29.73
CA TYR A 47 -13.91 0.75 30.21
C TYR A 47 -13.43 0.97 31.65
N GLU A 48 -13.04 -0.09 32.34
CA GLU A 48 -12.54 -0.02 33.73
C GLU A 48 -11.01 0.07 33.79
N ALA A 49 -10.29 -0.72 33.00
CA ALA A 49 -8.83 -0.71 32.99
C ALA A 49 -8.25 -1.13 31.63
N MET A 50 -7.17 -0.46 31.20
CA MET A 50 -6.33 -0.88 30.09
C MET A 50 -5.04 -1.52 30.63
N TYR A 51 -4.62 -2.65 30.07
CA TYR A 51 -3.38 -3.34 30.45
C TYR A 51 -2.36 -3.27 29.33
N GLN A 52 -1.07 -3.25 29.67
CA GLN A 52 0.08 -3.11 28.76
C GLN A 52 0.02 -4.01 27.51
N ASP A 53 -0.49 -5.23 27.65
CA ASP A 53 -0.61 -6.22 26.56
C ASP A 53 -1.81 -5.98 25.63
N GLY A 54 -2.44 -4.80 25.69
CA GLY A 54 -3.58 -4.40 24.84
C GLY A 54 -4.93 -4.93 25.28
N VAL A 55 -4.96 -5.79 26.30
CA VAL A 55 -6.20 -6.29 26.91
C VAL A 55 -6.89 -5.13 27.64
N CYS A 56 -8.17 -4.94 27.37
CA CYS A 56 -9.01 -3.95 28.02
C CYS A 56 -10.08 -4.67 28.85
N ARG A 57 -10.23 -4.30 30.12
CA ARG A 57 -11.37 -4.72 30.96
C ARG A 57 -12.48 -3.70 30.78
N VAL A 58 -13.52 -4.08 30.04
CA VAL A 58 -14.67 -3.22 29.71
C VAL A 58 -15.64 -3.16 30.89
N THR A 59 -15.94 -4.31 31.48
CA THR A 59 -16.76 -4.48 32.69
C THR A 59 -16.05 -5.49 33.61
N PRO A 60 -16.54 -5.76 34.84
CA PRO A 60 -15.88 -6.69 35.75
C PRO A 60 -15.64 -8.09 35.19
N ARG A 61 -16.49 -8.57 34.27
CA ARG A 61 -16.38 -9.90 33.64
C ARG A 61 -16.13 -9.86 32.13
N THR A 62 -16.09 -8.68 31.53
CA THR A 62 -15.97 -8.52 30.07
C THR A 62 -14.60 -7.97 29.70
N PHE A 63 -13.89 -8.67 28.83
CA PHE A 63 -12.54 -8.32 28.39
C PHE A 63 -12.48 -8.30 26.87
N SER A 64 -11.73 -7.34 26.31
CA SER A 64 -11.57 -7.21 24.87
C SER A 64 -10.12 -6.99 24.45
N LYS A 65 -9.80 -7.41 23.23
CA LYS A 65 -8.52 -7.15 22.57
C LYS A 65 -8.76 -6.72 21.13
N CYS A 66 -7.82 -5.97 20.56
CA CYS A 66 -7.96 -5.31 19.28
C CYS A 66 -6.84 -5.73 18.34
N ILE A 67 -7.20 -5.99 17.08
CA ILE A 67 -6.29 -6.26 15.96
C ILE A 67 -6.40 -5.11 14.98
N GLU A 68 -5.28 -4.60 14.50
CA GLU A 68 -5.22 -3.74 13.31
C GLU A 68 -4.84 -4.60 12.10
N PHE A 69 -5.43 -4.30 10.94
CA PHE A 69 -5.18 -5.02 9.71
C PHE A 69 -5.09 -4.10 8.50
N THR A 70 -4.26 -4.48 7.53
CA THR A 70 -4.04 -3.73 6.30
C THR A 70 -5.15 -3.96 5.29
N ASP A 71 -5.30 -3.01 4.36
CA ASP A 71 -6.17 -3.21 3.20
C ASP A 71 -5.54 -4.19 2.20
N ILE A 72 -6.38 -4.82 1.37
CA ILE A 72 -5.97 -5.62 0.20
C ILE A 72 -6.77 -5.15 -1.01
N SER A 73 -6.26 -5.40 -2.21
CA SER A 73 -6.90 -5.00 -3.48
C SER A 73 -8.08 -5.90 -3.86
N TYR A 74 -9.10 -5.98 -3.01
CA TYR A 74 -10.30 -6.80 -3.25
C TYR A 74 -11.07 -6.34 -4.49
N GLN A 75 -11.32 -5.04 -4.66
CA GLN A 75 -12.17 -4.54 -5.76
C GLN A 75 -11.64 -4.89 -7.16
N LEU A 76 -10.31 -4.90 -7.32
CA LEU A 76 -9.62 -5.18 -8.58
C LEU A 76 -9.19 -6.64 -8.74
N ALA A 77 -9.41 -7.48 -7.73
CA ALA A 77 -9.05 -8.90 -7.77
C ALA A 77 -9.88 -9.67 -8.81
N GLN A 78 -9.34 -10.81 -9.27
CA GLN A 78 -10.07 -11.73 -10.14
C GLN A 78 -11.30 -12.32 -9.42
N ALA A 79 -12.29 -12.79 -10.18
CA ALA A 79 -13.53 -13.32 -9.61
C ALA A 79 -13.27 -14.47 -8.62
N ASP A 80 -12.39 -15.41 -8.97
CA ASP A 80 -12.03 -16.54 -8.10
C ASP A 80 -11.36 -16.08 -6.80
N THR A 81 -10.49 -15.07 -6.87
CA THR A 81 -9.85 -14.47 -5.70
C THR A 81 -10.87 -13.75 -4.81
N LYS A 82 -11.83 -13.02 -5.39
CA LYS A 82 -12.92 -12.39 -4.64
C LYS A 82 -13.76 -13.42 -3.91
N THR A 83 -14.15 -14.49 -4.59
CA THR A 83 -14.90 -15.61 -4.01
C THR A 83 -14.12 -16.25 -2.86
N ALA A 84 -12.82 -16.52 -3.05
CA ALA A 84 -11.98 -17.09 -1.99
C ALA A 84 -11.86 -16.17 -0.77
N ILE A 85 -11.69 -14.86 -0.96
CA ILE A 85 -11.66 -13.88 0.15
C ILE A 85 -13.02 -13.86 0.87
N PHE A 86 -14.11 -13.86 0.12
CA PHE A 86 -15.47 -13.87 0.67
C PHE A 86 -15.75 -15.14 1.49
N GLU A 87 -15.38 -16.31 0.98
CA GLU A 87 -15.51 -17.59 1.68
C GLU A 87 -14.68 -17.61 2.98
N ASN A 88 -13.44 -17.13 2.94
CA ASN A 88 -12.60 -17.00 4.15
C ASN A 88 -13.21 -16.02 5.17
N LEU A 89 -13.87 -14.96 4.72
CA LEU A 89 -14.57 -14.02 5.60
C LEU A 89 -15.81 -14.67 6.23
N CYS A 90 -16.56 -15.47 5.47
CA CYS A 90 -17.65 -16.30 5.99
C CYS A 90 -17.15 -17.29 7.05
N ASP A 91 -16.01 -17.94 6.81
CA ASP A 91 -15.38 -18.85 7.77
C ASP A 91 -14.92 -18.13 9.04
N LEU A 92 -14.38 -16.92 8.92
CA LEU A 92 -14.06 -16.06 10.07
C LEU A 92 -15.31 -15.76 10.89
N TYR A 93 -16.42 -15.36 10.27
CA TYR A 93 -17.68 -15.13 10.99
C TYR A 93 -18.22 -16.41 11.62
N ASN A 94 -18.16 -17.54 10.91
CA ASN A 94 -18.61 -18.84 11.42
C ASN A 94 -17.73 -19.38 12.56
N TYR A 95 -16.46 -18.96 12.67
CA TYR A 95 -15.62 -19.24 13.83
C TYR A 95 -16.13 -18.53 15.10
N LEU A 96 -16.75 -17.35 14.96
CA LEU A 96 -17.32 -16.59 16.08
C LEU A 96 -18.58 -17.30 16.59
N ASP A 97 -18.48 -17.88 17.78
CA ASP A 97 -19.63 -18.41 18.51
C ASP A 97 -20.36 -17.30 19.29
N ALA A 98 -21.51 -17.63 19.89
CA ALA A 98 -22.33 -16.68 20.65
C ALA A 98 -21.65 -16.10 21.89
N SER A 99 -20.47 -16.58 22.28
CA SER A 99 -19.71 -16.08 23.42
C SER A 99 -18.61 -15.08 23.05
N ILE A 100 -18.47 -14.77 21.75
CA ILE A 100 -17.52 -13.79 21.23
C ILE A 100 -18.32 -12.69 20.51
N HIS A 101 -18.24 -11.47 21.04
CA HIS A 101 -18.73 -10.27 20.37
C HIS A 101 -17.61 -9.66 19.53
N VAL A 102 -17.91 -9.21 18.31
CA VAL A 102 -16.92 -8.58 17.42
C VAL A 102 -17.39 -7.20 16.99
N GLN A 103 -16.45 -6.26 16.96
CA GLN A 103 -16.61 -4.93 16.39
C GLN A 103 -15.55 -4.72 15.31
N PHE A 104 -15.98 -4.49 14.07
CA PHE A 104 -15.12 -3.84 13.09
C PHE A 104 -15.23 -2.33 13.22
N SER A 105 -14.09 -1.65 13.26
CA SER A 105 -14.00 -0.18 13.27
C SER A 105 -13.14 0.28 12.12
N PHE A 106 -13.72 1.07 11.22
CA PHE A 106 -13.04 1.66 10.08
C PHE A 106 -12.96 3.17 10.32
N ILE A 107 -11.74 3.67 10.53
CA ILE A 107 -11.48 5.06 10.86
C ILE A 107 -10.89 5.70 9.61
N ASN A 108 -11.66 6.59 8.98
CA ASN A 108 -11.21 7.42 7.87
C ASN A 108 -11.05 8.85 8.39
N ARG A 109 -9.82 9.38 8.32
CA ARG A 109 -9.47 10.64 8.96
C ARG A 109 -8.70 11.53 8.01
N LYS A 110 -9.09 12.80 7.98
CA LYS A 110 -8.29 13.85 7.35
C LYS A 110 -7.06 14.20 8.22
N ILE A 111 -5.87 13.90 7.73
CA ILE A 111 -4.59 14.39 8.24
C ILE A 111 -4.43 15.85 7.81
N ASP A 112 -3.87 16.69 8.68
CA ASP A 112 -3.53 18.07 8.36
C ASP A 112 -2.48 18.11 7.23
N PRO A 113 -2.80 18.69 6.06
CA PRO A 113 -1.87 18.82 4.94
C PRO A 113 -0.56 19.51 5.34
N LYS A 114 -0.56 20.40 6.35
CA LYS A 114 0.66 21.09 6.81
C LYS A 114 1.63 20.19 7.56
N GLN A 115 1.13 19.21 8.32
CA GLN A 115 1.99 18.24 8.99
C GLN A 115 2.62 17.29 7.99
N TYR A 116 1.86 16.88 6.96
CA TYR A 116 2.33 16.00 5.89
C TYR A 116 3.23 16.70 4.87
N ALA A 117 2.98 17.95 4.50
CA ALA A 117 3.86 18.71 3.60
C ALA A 117 5.30 18.81 4.13
N LYS A 118 5.47 18.94 5.45
CA LYS A 118 6.80 18.98 6.09
C LYS A 118 7.57 17.67 6.01
N SER A 119 6.91 16.52 5.88
CA SER A 119 7.60 15.23 5.74
C SER A 119 8.14 14.98 4.33
N PHE A 120 7.64 15.71 3.32
CA PHE A 120 8.06 15.59 1.91
C PHE A 120 8.89 16.78 1.42
N GLU A 121 9.14 17.77 2.27
CA GLU A 121 9.98 18.91 1.94
C GLU A 121 11.43 18.44 1.76
N ILE A 122 11.91 18.48 0.51
CA ILE A 122 13.33 18.23 0.22
C ILE A 122 14.07 19.52 0.57
N ARG A 123 14.73 19.52 1.73
CA ARG A 123 15.44 20.70 2.24
C ARG A 123 16.48 21.19 1.25
N ALA A 124 16.53 22.51 1.07
CA ALA A 124 17.61 23.19 0.37
C ALA A 124 18.97 22.83 1.02
N GLN A 125 19.96 22.56 0.18
CA GLN A 125 21.31 22.18 0.61
C GLN A 125 22.33 23.29 0.34
N GLY A 126 21.92 24.39 -0.31
CA GLY A 126 22.80 25.50 -0.69
C GLY A 126 23.69 25.18 -1.88
N ASP A 127 23.25 24.30 -2.78
CA ASP A 127 23.96 23.87 -3.98
C ASP A 127 23.18 24.21 -5.27
N ASP A 128 23.75 23.87 -6.43
CA ASP A 128 23.19 24.18 -7.76
C ASP A 128 21.92 23.37 -8.13
N PHE A 129 21.35 22.60 -7.20
CA PHE A 129 20.16 21.76 -7.39
C PHE A 129 18.95 22.23 -6.56
N ASP A 130 19.08 23.33 -5.79
CA ASP A 130 18.00 23.82 -4.93
C ASP A 130 16.76 24.29 -5.71
N ASP A 131 16.93 24.82 -6.92
CA ASP A 131 15.83 25.15 -7.84
C ASP A 131 15.01 23.90 -8.22
N ILE A 132 15.69 22.80 -8.54
CA ILE A 132 15.07 21.51 -8.82
C ILE A 132 14.40 20.92 -7.57
N ARG A 133 15.04 21.01 -6.39
CA ARG A 133 14.45 20.55 -5.12
C ARG A 133 13.17 21.30 -4.80
N SER A 134 13.17 22.62 -5.02
CA SER A 134 11.98 23.46 -4.83
C SER A 134 10.88 23.06 -5.80
N GLU A 135 11.16 22.99 -7.10
CA GLU A 135 10.16 22.63 -8.11
C GLU A 135 9.59 21.22 -7.87
N TYR A 136 10.43 20.26 -7.52
CA TYR A 136 9.99 18.90 -7.19
C TYR A 136 9.11 18.88 -5.93
N SER A 137 9.51 19.61 -4.88
CA SER A 137 8.71 19.72 -3.65
C SER A 137 7.36 20.39 -3.93
N ASP A 138 7.30 21.41 -4.79
CA ASP A 138 6.07 22.09 -5.19
C ASP A 138 5.13 21.13 -5.94
N ILE A 139 5.67 20.30 -6.85
CA ILE A 139 4.89 19.27 -7.54
C ILE A 139 4.30 18.27 -6.53
N LEU A 140 5.10 17.78 -5.57
CA LEU A 140 4.61 16.85 -4.56
C LEU A 140 3.54 17.48 -3.65
N GLN A 141 3.73 18.74 -3.25
CA GLN A 141 2.76 19.47 -2.44
C GLN A 141 1.44 19.69 -3.20
N ASP A 142 1.50 20.06 -4.47
CA ASP A 142 0.30 20.22 -5.31
C ASP A 142 -0.45 18.90 -5.47
N GLN A 143 0.24 17.78 -5.71
CA GLN A 143 -0.38 16.46 -5.74
C GLN A 143 -0.98 16.05 -4.39
N LEU A 144 -0.34 16.43 -3.28
CA LEU A 144 -0.84 16.16 -1.94
C LEU A 144 -2.12 16.97 -1.63
N VAL A 145 -2.20 18.22 -2.10
CA VAL A 145 -3.37 19.09 -1.92
C VAL A 145 -4.53 18.70 -2.84
N ASN A 146 -4.24 18.39 -4.11
CA ASN A 146 -5.25 18.09 -5.13
C ASN A 146 -5.71 16.63 -5.12
N GLY A 147 -4.90 15.70 -4.61
CA GLY A 147 -5.27 14.30 -4.45
C GLY A 147 -6.03 14.03 -3.16
N ASN A 148 -6.55 12.81 -3.01
CA ASN A 148 -7.28 12.38 -1.81
C ASN A 148 -6.35 12.05 -0.62
N ASN A 149 -5.09 12.50 -0.72
CA ASN A 149 -3.93 12.22 0.13
C ASN A 149 -4.05 12.65 1.58
N GLY A 150 -5.04 13.50 1.85
CA GLY A 150 -5.36 13.89 3.21
C GLY A 150 -5.95 12.74 4.03
N LEU A 151 -6.32 11.59 3.47
CA LEU A 151 -7.08 10.58 4.21
C LEU A 151 -6.25 9.39 4.68
N MET A 152 -6.14 9.25 6.00
CA MET A 152 -5.65 8.02 6.63
C MET A 152 -6.81 7.08 6.88
N LYS A 153 -6.74 5.88 6.32
CA LYS A 153 -7.70 4.80 6.58
C LYS A 153 -7.03 3.76 7.46
N ARG A 154 -7.57 3.54 8.66
CA ARG A 154 -7.14 2.47 9.58
C ARG A 154 -8.31 1.55 9.87
N LYS A 155 -8.05 0.24 9.95
CA LYS A 155 -9.08 -0.79 10.09
C LYS A 155 -8.76 -1.67 11.29
N PHE A 156 -9.75 -1.87 12.13
CA PHE A 156 -9.61 -2.60 13.38
C PHE A 156 -10.68 -3.65 13.54
N MET A 157 -10.31 -4.78 14.14
CA MET A 157 -11.23 -5.80 14.62
C MET A 157 -11.03 -5.95 16.13
N THR A 158 -12.04 -5.53 16.91
CA THR A 158 -12.05 -5.71 18.36
C THR A 158 -12.95 -6.87 18.71
N TYR A 159 -12.43 -7.83 19.47
CA TYR A 159 -13.21 -8.99 19.92
C TYR A 159 -13.27 -9.00 21.45
N THR A 160 -14.44 -9.38 21.95
CA THR A 160 -14.81 -9.28 23.36
C THR A 160 -15.33 -10.62 23.84
N ILE A 161 -14.90 -11.02 25.04
CA ILE A 161 -15.31 -12.27 25.70
C ILE A 161 -15.71 -12.00 27.15
N GLU A 162 -16.47 -12.93 27.71
CA GLU A 162 -16.66 -13.03 29.16
C GLU A 162 -15.64 -13.97 29.80
N ALA A 163 -15.13 -13.58 30.97
CA ALA A 163 -14.23 -14.39 31.81
C ALA A 163 -14.29 -13.95 33.28
N ASP A 164 -14.03 -14.89 34.20
CA ASP A 164 -14.07 -14.63 35.64
C ASP A 164 -12.80 -13.99 36.19
N SER A 165 -11.70 -14.08 35.45
CA SER A 165 -10.43 -13.50 35.86
C SER A 165 -9.62 -13.02 34.66
N LEU A 166 -8.76 -12.03 34.90
CA LEU A 166 -7.84 -11.50 33.89
C LEU A 166 -6.91 -12.60 33.33
N LYS A 167 -6.50 -13.56 34.17
CA LYS A 167 -5.63 -14.67 33.75
C LYS A 167 -6.33 -15.56 32.71
N MET A 168 -7.58 -15.94 32.96
CA MET A 168 -8.38 -16.71 32.01
C MET A 168 -8.69 -15.91 30.75
N ALA A 169 -9.05 -14.63 30.91
CA ALA A 169 -9.31 -13.72 29.79
C ALA A 169 -8.10 -13.66 28.85
N ARG A 170 -6.89 -13.43 29.38
CA ARG A 170 -5.65 -13.38 28.60
C ARG A 170 -5.37 -14.65 27.82
N ALA A 171 -5.52 -15.81 28.44
CA ALA A 171 -5.29 -17.10 27.78
C ALA A 171 -6.27 -17.31 26.61
N ARG A 172 -7.55 -16.99 26.81
CA ARG A 172 -8.59 -17.13 25.80
C ARG A 172 -8.44 -16.11 24.66
N LEU A 173 -8.20 -14.84 24.99
CA LEU A 173 -7.98 -13.77 24.00
C LEU A 173 -6.77 -14.06 23.10
N ARG A 174 -5.64 -14.53 23.64
CA ARG A 174 -4.46 -14.89 22.83
C ARG A 174 -4.70 -16.05 21.87
N ARG A 175 -5.52 -17.03 22.27
CA ARG A 175 -5.91 -18.13 21.39
C ARG A 175 -6.75 -17.59 20.23
N ILE A 176 -7.79 -16.82 20.55
CA ILE A 176 -8.66 -16.18 19.55
C ILE A 176 -7.84 -15.29 18.61
N GLU A 177 -6.89 -14.52 19.14
CA GLU A 177 -5.97 -13.69 18.34
C GLU A 177 -5.21 -14.51 17.29
N THR A 178 -4.57 -15.60 17.70
CA THR A 178 -3.81 -16.47 16.79
C THR A 178 -4.69 -16.98 15.64
N ASP A 179 -5.91 -17.42 15.97
CA ASP A 179 -6.86 -17.94 14.98
C ASP A 179 -7.32 -16.83 14.02
N LEU A 180 -7.68 -15.65 14.54
CA LEU A 180 -8.10 -14.48 13.74
C LEU A 180 -6.98 -13.97 12.82
N LEU A 181 -5.73 -13.91 13.30
CA LEU A 181 -4.58 -13.56 12.48
C LEU A 181 -4.36 -14.58 11.35
N GLY A 182 -4.66 -15.86 11.59
CA GLY A 182 -4.67 -16.90 10.57
C GLY A 182 -5.66 -16.62 9.43
N TYR A 183 -6.88 -16.20 9.75
CA TYR A 183 -7.89 -15.83 8.74
C TYR A 183 -7.51 -14.58 7.95
N PHE A 184 -6.96 -13.54 8.58
CA PHE A 184 -6.45 -12.38 7.82
C PHE A 184 -5.32 -12.78 6.87
N LYS A 185 -4.41 -13.65 7.33
CA LYS A 185 -3.32 -14.16 6.50
C LYS A 185 -3.83 -14.99 5.31
N SER A 186 -4.85 -15.82 5.48
CA SER A 186 -5.43 -16.61 4.37
C SER A 186 -6.11 -15.73 3.32
N MET A 187 -6.69 -14.60 3.74
CA MET A 187 -7.22 -13.58 2.83
C MET A 187 -6.13 -12.70 2.17
N GLY A 188 -4.87 -12.83 2.60
CA GLY A 188 -3.74 -12.02 2.09
C GLY A 188 -3.55 -10.67 2.79
N ALA A 189 -4.27 -10.41 3.89
CA ALA A 189 -4.13 -9.19 4.68
C ALA A 189 -3.09 -9.37 5.79
N SER A 190 -2.23 -8.38 5.99
CA SER A 190 -1.36 -8.33 7.17
C SER A 190 -2.16 -7.84 8.36
N ALA A 191 -2.02 -8.49 9.51
CA ALA A 191 -2.73 -8.13 10.73
C ALA A 191 -1.84 -8.34 11.96
N TRP A 192 -2.02 -7.53 13.00
CA TRP A 192 -1.30 -7.64 14.26
C TRP A 192 -2.17 -7.18 15.44
N GLY A 193 -1.93 -7.77 16.61
CA GLY A 193 -2.58 -7.35 17.84
C GLY A 193 -2.01 -6.03 18.34
N LEU A 194 -2.87 -5.11 18.75
CA LEU A 194 -2.46 -3.83 19.32
C LEU A 194 -2.02 -4.00 20.77
N ASP A 195 -0.94 -3.31 21.14
CA ASP A 195 -0.61 -3.06 22.53
C ASP A 195 -1.51 -1.96 23.13
N ALA A 196 -1.32 -1.68 24.42
CA ALA A 196 -2.14 -0.67 25.09
C ALA A 196 -1.94 0.74 24.57
N LYS A 197 -0.70 1.12 24.25
CA LYS A 197 -0.36 2.48 23.81
C LYS A 197 -0.95 2.73 22.43
N GLU A 198 -0.77 1.79 21.51
CA GLU A 198 -1.37 1.82 20.17
C GLU A 198 -2.90 1.90 20.26
N ARG A 199 -3.52 1.07 21.12
CA ARG A 199 -4.98 1.10 21.29
C ARG A 199 -5.50 2.39 21.91
N LEU A 200 -4.77 2.98 22.86
CA LEU A 200 -5.08 4.30 23.43
C LEU A 200 -4.94 5.41 22.38
N GLU A 201 -3.92 5.34 21.53
CA GLU A 201 -3.73 6.27 20.41
C GLU A 201 -4.91 6.23 19.44
N VAL A 202 -5.43 5.04 19.12
CA VAL A 202 -6.61 4.90 18.27
C VAL A 202 -7.83 5.57 18.91
N MET A 203 -8.11 5.32 20.19
CA MET A 203 -9.21 5.97 20.90
C MET A 203 -9.02 7.50 20.99
N HIS A 204 -7.80 7.95 21.26
CA HIS A 204 -7.45 9.38 21.25
C HIS A 204 -7.74 10.01 19.90
N SER A 205 -7.42 9.32 18.80
CA SER A 205 -7.64 9.82 17.43
C SER A 205 -9.13 10.03 17.09
N ILE A 206 -10.02 9.21 17.66
CA ILE A 206 -11.49 9.37 17.49
C ILE A 206 -11.98 10.60 18.27
N PHE A 207 -11.42 10.84 19.47
CA PHE A 207 -11.81 11.99 20.30
C PHE A 207 -11.17 13.31 19.88
N HIS A 208 -10.02 13.26 19.19
CA HIS A 208 -9.27 14.43 18.74
C HIS A 208 -9.09 14.37 17.22
N PRO A 209 -10.15 14.56 16.42
CA PRO A 209 -10.10 14.43 14.97
C PRO A 209 -9.13 15.41 14.28
N ASP A 210 -8.68 16.47 14.95
CA ASP A 210 -7.80 17.54 14.42
C ASP A 210 -6.34 17.19 14.16
N GLY A 211 -5.81 16.15 14.81
CA GLY A 211 -4.44 15.68 14.59
C GLY A 211 -3.55 15.88 15.79
N GLU A 212 -4.14 16.08 16.98
CA GLU A 212 -3.38 16.28 18.20
C GLU A 212 -2.43 15.07 18.42
N PRO A 213 -1.12 15.32 18.62
CA PRO A 213 -0.17 14.25 18.88
C PRO A 213 -0.51 13.49 20.15
N PHE A 214 -0.56 12.18 20.09
CA PHE A 214 -0.76 11.35 21.27
C PHE A 214 0.56 11.10 22.00
N SER A 215 0.59 11.38 23.30
CA SER A 215 1.78 11.15 24.14
C SER A 215 1.40 10.41 25.41
N PHE A 216 2.05 9.26 25.64
CA PHE A 216 1.77 8.39 26.78
C PHE A 216 2.98 7.52 27.13
N ASP A 217 3.30 7.45 28.41
CA ASP A 217 4.21 6.47 29.01
C ASP A 217 3.61 5.95 30.33
N TRP A 218 3.68 4.64 30.53
CA TRP A 218 3.21 3.96 31.75
C TRP A 218 3.84 4.51 33.03
N LYS A 219 5.08 4.99 32.96
CA LYS A 219 5.81 5.57 34.10
C LYS A 219 5.16 6.87 34.60
N TRP A 220 4.31 7.51 33.81
CA TRP A 220 3.66 8.77 34.18
C TRP A 220 2.43 8.58 35.08
N LEU A 221 1.78 7.42 35.05
CA LEU A 221 0.53 7.19 35.78
C LEU A 221 0.70 7.33 37.30
N ALA A 222 1.63 6.57 37.89
CA ALA A 222 1.79 6.55 39.34
C ALA A 222 2.23 7.91 39.94
N PRO A 223 3.18 8.65 39.36
CA PRO A 223 3.57 9.97 39.86
C PRO A 223 2.51 11.06 39.66
N SER A 224 1.73 10.99 38.57
CA SER A 224 0.73 12.03 38.25
C SER A 224 -0.63 11.79 38.91
N GLY A 225 -0.92 10.54 39.32
CA GLY A 225 -2.25 10.13 39.76
C GLY A 225 -3.28 10.07 38.64
N LEU A 226 -2.85 10.23 37.38
CA LEU A 226 -3.71 10.14 36.20
C LEU A 226 -3.99 8.67 35.85
N SER A 227 -5.13 8.45 35.21
CA SER A 227 -5.54 7.19 34.61
C SER A 227 -5.31 7.21 33.10
N THR A 228 -5.38 6.05 32.44
CA THR A 228 -5.29 5.96 30.98
C THR A 228 -6.42 6.72 30.27
N LYS A 229 -7.56 6.97 30.95
CA LYS A 229 -8.65 7.77 30.38
C LYS A 229 -8.30 9.24 30.25
N ASP A 230 -7.46 9.76 31.15
CA ASP A 230 -7.08 11.18 31.17
C ASP A 230 -6.22 11.56 29.95
N PHE A 231 -5.48 10.61 29.39
CA PHE A 231 -4.64 10.81 28.21
C PHE A 231 -5.41 10.72 26.88
N ILE A 232 -6.64 10.21 26.89
CA ILE A 232 -7.44 10.04 25.66
C ILE A 232 -8.70 10.90 25.65
N ALA A 233 -9.17 11.35 26.83
CA ALA A 233 -10.39 12.13 26.93
C ALA A 233 -10.19 13.52 26.30
N PRO A 234 -11.19 14.03 25.54
CA PRO A 234 -11.13 15.38 25.02
C PRO A 234 -11.35 16.42 26.12
N SER A 235 -11.08 17.68 25.80
CA SER A 235 -11.29 18.80 26.72
C SER A 235 -12.72 18.89 27.27
N SER A 236 -13.73 18.51 26.48
CA SER A 236 -15.11 18.36 26.94
C SER A 236 -15.99 17.60 25.94
N PHE A 237 -17.03 16.94 26.44
CA PHE A 237 -18.20 16.51 25.67
C PHE A 237 -19.40 17.43 25.92
N ARG A 238 -20.22 17.66 24.89
CA ARG A 238 -21.47 18.40 25.03
C ARG A 238 -22.63 17.68 24.35
N PHE A 239 -23.44 16.96 25.11
CA PHE A 239 -24.66 16.27 24.65
C PHE A 239 -25.93 17.13 24.84
N GLY A 240 -25.87 18.40 24.45
CA GLY A 240 -26.97 19.35 24.67
C GLY A 240 -28.05 19.38 23.58
N ASN A 241 -27.86 18.63 22.50
CA ASN A 241 -28.78 18.55 21.36
C ASN A 241 -29.17 17.08 21.15
N ALA A 242 -30.42 16.83 20.77
CA ALA A 242 -30.90 15.48 20.50
C ALA A 242 -30.11 14.79 19.37
N ARG A 243 -29.75 15.52 18.30
CA ARG A 243 -29.26 14.92 17.05
C ARG A 243 -27.76 15.04 16.80
N MET A 244 -27.04 15.75 17.67
CA MET A 244 -25.60 16.05 17.55
C MET A 244 -24.96 16.27 18.91
N PHE A 245 -23.64 16.16 18.98
CA PHE A 245 -22.85 16.42 20.17
C PHE A 245 -21.65 17.34 19.86
N GLY A 246 -21.14 18.00 20.90
CA GLY A 246 -19.87 18.74 20.84
C GLY A 246 -18.71 17.87 21.34
N LEU A 247 -17.58 17.96 20.65
CA LEU A 247 -16.36 17.20 20.92
C LEU A 247 -15.15 18.13 20.82
N GLY A 248 -14.66 18.66 21.95
CA GLY A 248 -13.40 19.43 21.99
C GLY A 248 -13.28 20.58 20.98
N GLY A 249 -14.39 21.24 20.61
CA GLY A 249 -14.43 22.31 19.59
C GLY A 249 -15.05 21.91 18.24
N LYS A 250 -15.30 20.61 18.02
CA LYS A 250 -16.00 20.06 16.85
C LYS A 250 -17.46 19.75 17.15
N TYR A 251 -18.19 19.52 16.07
CA TYR A 251 -19.52 18.91 16.11
C TYR A 251 -19.42 17.48 15.58
N GLY A 252 -20.02 16.54 16.29
CA GLY A 252 -20.15 15.16 15.85
C GLY A 252 -21.61 14.74 15.85
N ALA A 253 -21.92 13.73 15.05
CA ALA A 253 -23.20 13.06 15.13
C ALA A 253 -23.11 11.61 14.64
N VAL A 254 -23.81 10.73 15.36
CA VAL A 254 -23.87 9.29 15.08
C VAL A 254 -25.23 8.92 14.50
N SER A 255 -25.18 8.11 13.46
CA SER A 255 -26.33 7.53 12.79
C SER A 255 -26.20 6.01 12.75
N PHE A 256 -27.31 5.30 12.66
CA PHE A 256 -27.32 3.86 12.38
C PHE A 256 -27.85 3.60 10.97
N LEU A 257 -27.34 2.55 10.32
CA LEU A 257 -27.83 2.11 9.02
C LEU A 257 -29.05 1.20 9.22
N GLN A 258 -30.19 1.64 8.72
CA GLN A 258 -31.40 0.84 8.66
C GLN A 258 -31.45 0.11 7.31
N ILE A 259 -31.23 -1.20 7.36
CA ILE A 259 -31.26 -2.07 6.20
C ILE A 259 -32.71 -2.44 5.87
N LEU A 260 -33.20 -1.95 4.73
CA LEU A 260 -34.56 -2.23 4.24
C LEU A 260 -34.55 -3.27 3.11
N SER A 261 -33.45 -3.36 2.36
CA SER A 261 -33.28 -4.31 1.25
C SER A 261 -33.01 -5.75 1.75
N PRO A 262 -33.60 -6.78 1.11
CA PRO A 262 -33.22 -8.17 1.33
C PRO A 262 -31.86 -8.54 0.73
N GLU A 263 -31.45 -7.85 -0.35
CA GLU A 263 -30.16 -8.04 -1.00
C GLU A 263 -29.24 -6.85 -0.73
N LEU A 264 -27.99 -7.13 -0.36
CA LEU A 264 -26.95 -6.15 -0.09
C LEU A 264 -25.81 -6.35 -1.09
N SER A 265 -25.22 -5.24 -1.54
CA SER A 265 -24.03 -5.25 -2.40
C SER A 265 -22.77 -5.12 -1.57
N ASP A 266 -21.71 -5.82 -2.00
CA ASP A 266 -20.38 -5.80 -1.38
C ASP A 266 -19.62 -4.48 -1.57
N GLU A 267 -20.14 -3.59 -2.42
CA GLU A 267 -19.60 -2.24 -2.62
C GLU A 267 -20.02 -1.25 -1.53
N MET A 268 -21.07 -1.52 -0.76
CA MET A 268 -21.67 -0.54 0.15
C MET A 268 -20.68 -0.04 1.22
N LEU A 269 -19.96 -0.97 1.87
CA LEU A 269 -18.97 -0.56 2.87
C LEU A 269 -17.84 0.24 2.20
N ALA A 270 -17.38 -0.19 1.02
CA ALA A 270 -16.32 0.50 0.29
C ALA A 270 -16.70 1.94 -0.07
N ASP A 271 -17.95 2.19 -0.47
CA ASP A 271 -18.44 3.55 -0.78
C ASP A 271 -18.40 4.46 0.45
N PHE A 272 -18.77 3.97 1.64
CA PHE A 272 -18.61 4.73 2.89
C PHE A 272 -17.13 5.05 3.16
N LEU A 273 -16.24 4.07 2.96
CA LEU A 273 -14.80 4.22 3.21
C LEU A 273 -14.07 5.07 2.15
N ASN A 274 -14.68 5.32 1.01
CA ASN A 274 -14.13 6.16 -0.07
C ASN A 274 -14.56 7.63 0.02
N THR A 275 -15.39 7.98 1.00
CA THR A 275 -15.76 9.38 1.23
C THR A 275 -14.56 10.26 1.57
N GLU A 276 -14.57 11.50 1.08
CA GLU A 276 -13.47 12.46 1.28
C GLU A 276 -13.46 13.09 2.69
N ASN A 277 -14.51 12.85 3.47
CA ASN A 277 -14.73 13.45 4.78
C ASN A 277 -14.36 12.48 5.90
N GLY A 278 -13.98 13.05 7.06
CA GLY A 278 -13.71 12.26 8.26
C GLY A 278 -14.96 11.47 8.69
N ILE A 279 -14.88 10.14 8.59
CA ILE A 279 -15.98 9.22 8.90
C ILE A 279 -15.44 8.03 9.69
N VAL A 280 -16.19 7.60 10.69
CA VAL A 280 -15.91 6.36 11.42
C VAL A 280 -17.09 5.42 11.23
N VAL A 281 -16.85 4.27 10.63
CA VAL A 281 -17.86 3.23 10.41
C VAL A 281 -17.61 2.10 11.39
N ASN A 282 -18.66 1.63 12.07
CA ASN A 282 -18.57 0.50 13.01
C ASN A 282 -19.59 -0.57 12.67
N LEU A 283 -19.16 -1.84 12.69
CA LEU A 283 -20.01 -3.02 12.58
C LEU A 283 -19.89 -3.81 13.87
N HIS A 284 -20.91 -3.78 14.72
CA HIS A 284 -21.01 -4.67 15.88
C HIS A 284 -21.75 -5.93 15.47
N VAL A 285 -21.11 -7.08 15.63
CA VAL A 285 -21.56 -8.39 15.16
C VAL A 285 -21.57 -9.35 16.34
N GLN A 286 -22.74 -9.94 16.60
CA GLN A 286 -22.96 -10.92 17.65
C GLN A 286 -23.60 -12.17 17.06
N ALA A 287 -22.98 -13.34 17.23
CA ALA A 287 -23.58 -14.60 16.81
C ALA A 287 -24.76 -14.96 17.72
N ILE A 288 -25.84 -15.47 17.13
CA ILE A 288 -26.96 -16.07 17.84
C ILE A 288 -26.73 -17.59 17.90
N ASP A 289 -27.04 -18.21 19.05
CA ASP A 289 -27.01 -19.66 19.17
C ASP A 289 -27.91 -20.31 18.10
N GLN A 290 -27.38 -21.30 17.38
CA GLN A 290 -28.06 -21.90 16.24
C GLN A 290 -29.41 -22.52 16.64
N SER A 291 -29.51 -23.10 17.84
CA SER A 291 -30.74 -23.70 18.32
C SER A 291 -31.81 -22.63 18.56
N ASP A 292 -31.41 -21.49 19.11
CA ASP A 292 -32.32 -20.38 19.40
C ASP A 292 -32.71 -19.61 18.14
N ALA A 293 -31.80 -19.46 17.17
CA ALA A 293 -32.11 -18.95 15.83
C ALA A 293 -33.17 -19.80 15.13
N ILE A 294 -33.00 -21.13 15.09
CA ILE A 294 -33.95 -22.07 14.48
C ILE A 294 -35.31 -22.02 15.20
N LYS A 295 -35.34 -22.00 16.53
CA LYS A 295 -36.60 -21.85 17.30
C LYS A 295 -37.31 -20.55 16.96
N THR A 296 -36.57 -19.44 16.86
CA THR A 296 -37.11 -18.11 16.56
C THR A 296 -37.73 -18.06 15.17
N VAL A 297 -37.06 -18.61 14.16
CA VAL A 297 -37.59 -18.67 12.79
C VAL A 297 -38.80 -19.61 12.70
N LYS A 298 -38.76 -20.80 13.32
CA LYS A 298 -39.93 -21.70 13.38
C LYS A 298 -41.14 -21.05 14.03
N ARG A 299 -40.94 -20.29 15.10
CA ARG A 299 -42.02 -19.52 15.76
C ARG A 299 -42.59 -18.47 14.81
N LYS A 300 -41.75 -17.69 14.13
CA LYS A 300 -42.21 -16.72 13.12
C LYS A 300 -43.00 -17.36 11.97
N ILE A 301 -42.56 -18.52 11.47
CA ILE A 301 -43.31 -19.29 10.46
C ILE A 301 -44.68 -19.69 11.00
N THR A 302 -44.74 -20.18 12.24
CA THR A 302 -46.01 -20.55 12.90
C THR A 302 -46.95 -19.34 13.03
N ASP A 303 -46.43 -18.18 13.41
CA ASP A 303 -47.19 -16.94 13.54
C ASP A 303 -47.72 -16.48 12.16
N LEU A 304 -46.89 -16.56 11.10
CA LEU A 304 -47.29 -16.25 9.72
C LEU A 304 -48.35 -17.21 9.19
N ASP A 305 -48.19 -18.52 9.42
CA ASP A 305 -49.17 -19.53 9.03
C ASP A 305 -50.51 -19.30 9.77
N ALA A 306 -50.47 -18.89 11.05
CA ALA A 306 -51.67 -18.50 11.80
C ALA A 306 -52.36 -17.26 11.21
N MET A 307 -51.60 -16.22 10.83
CA MET A 307 -52.14 -15.04 10.14
C MET A 307 -52.73 -15.41 8.77
N LYS A 308 -52.07 -16.29 8.01
CA LYS A 308 -52.56 -16.81 6.73
C LYS A 308 -53.92 -17.48 6.89
N ILE A 309 -54.06 -18.35 7.90
CA ILE A 309 -55.33 -19.03 8.22
C ILE A 309 -56.41 -18.02 8.64
N GLN A 310 -56.04 -16.98 9.40
CA GLN A 310 -56.98 -15.96 9.84
C GLN A 310 -57.52 -15.13 8.66
N GLU A 311 -56.65 -14.71 7.73
CA GLU A 311 -57.05 -14.00 6.52
C GLU A 311 -57.88 -14.90 5.59
N GLN A 312 -57.53 -16.17 5.41
CA GLN A 312 -58.36 -17.12 4.66
C GLN A 312 -59.75 -17.28 5.29
N LYS A 313 -59.85 -17.39 6.62
CA LYS A 313 -61.15 -17.42 7.34
C LYS A 313 -61.94 -16.13 7.20
N ARG A 314 -61.28 -14.99 6.99
CA ARG A 314 -61.91 -13.69 6.74
C ARG A 314 -62.42 -13.61 5.29
N ALA A 315 -61.60 -14.04 4.32
CA ALA A 315 -61.98 -14.13 2.91
C ALA A 315 -63.24 -14.98 2.70
N VAL A 316 -63.31 -16.16 3.34
CA VAL A 316 -64.50 -17.03 3.33
C VAL A 316 -65.74 -16.33 3.91
N ARG A 317 -65.59 -15.59 5.02
CA ARG A 317 -66.71 -14.85 5.65
C ARG A 317 -67.17 -13.65 4.82
N SER A 318 -66.28 -13.06 4.05
CA SER A 318 -66.53 -11.87 3.22
C SER A 318 -66.87 -12.21 1.76
N GLY A 319 -66.85 -13.48 1.37
CA GLY A 319 -67.17 -13.94 0.01
C GLY A 319 -66.08 -13.67 -1.03
N TYR A 320 -64.84 -13.39 -0.60
CA TYR A 320 -63.68 -13.27 -1.48
C TYR A 320 -63.04 -14.64 -1.73
N ASP A 321 -62.30 -14.76 -2.83
CA ASP A 321 -61.51 -15.95 -3.16
C ASP A 321 -60.44 -16.21 -2.09
N MET A 322 -60.35 -17.46 -1.64
CA MET A 322 -59.42 -17.91 -0.61
C MET A 322 -57.96 -17.86 -1.05
N ASP A 323 -57.72 -17.85 -2.36
CA ASP A 323 -56.38 -17.81 -2.94
C ASP A 323 -55.81 -16.38 -3.03
N ILE A 324 -56.63 -15.36 -2.79
CA ILE A 324 -56.20 -13.95 -2.72
C ILE A 324 -55.66 -13.66 -1.32
N LEU A 325 -54.39 -13.99 -1.10
CA LEU A 325 -53.63 -13.58 0.08
C LEU A 325 -52.94 -12.23 -0.17
N PRO A 326 -52.74 -11.40 0.87
CA PRO A 326 -51.86 -10.25 0.76
C PRO A 326 -50.47 -10.70 0.25
N SER A 327 -49.97 -10.06 -0.81
CA SER A 327 -48.69 -10.39 -1.44
C SER A 327 -47.56 -10.49 -0.42
N ASP A 328 -47.52 -9.53 0.50
CA ASP A 328 -46.49 -9.44 1.55
C ASP A 328 -46.49 -10.67 2.45
N LEU A 329 -47.66 -11.20 2.79
CA LEU A 329 -47.79 -12.34 3.69
C LEU A 329 -47.36 -13.65 3.02
N ALA A 330 -47.59 -13.78 1.71
CA ALA A 330 -47.08 -14.89 0.91
C ALA A 330 -45.55 -14.84 0.79
N THR A 331 -45.00 -13.67 0.44
CA THR A 331 -43.56 -13.46 0.31
C THR A 331 -42.82 -13.70 1.63
N TYR A 332 -43.23 -13.06 2.73
CA TYR A 332 -42.59 -13.26 4.04
C TYR A 332 -42.66 -14.72 4.52
N GLY A 333 -43.75 -15.42 4.22
CA GLY A 333 -43.89 -16.84 4.56
C GLY A 333 -42.94 -17.74 3.77
N GLN A 334 -42.68 -17.41 2.50
CA GLN A 334 -41.71 -18.12 1.67
C GLN A 334 -40.27 -17.82 2.11
N ASP A 335 -39.93 -16.55 2.31
CA ASP A 335 -38.60 -16.11 2.75
C ASP A 335 -38.23 -16.72 4.11
N ALA A 336 -39.17 -16.79 5.05
CA ALA A 336 -38.94 -17.39 6.36
C ALA A 336 -38.66 -18.91 6.27
N LYS A 337 -39.32 -19.62 5.35
CA LYS A 337 -39.08 -21.06 5.10
C LYS A 337 -37.73 -21.29 4.42
N GLU A 338 -37.35 -20.42 3.49
CA GLU A 338 -36.05 -20.45 2.84
C GLU A 338 -34.93 -20.18 3.86
N LEU A 339 -35.06 -19.13 4.67
CA LEU A 339 -34.15 -18.83 5.77
C LEU A 339 -34.00 -20.02 6.72
N LEU A 340 -35.10 -20.70 7.08
CA LEU A 340 -35.04 -21.90 7.92
C LEU A 340 -34.22 -23.01 7.27
N LYS A 341 -34.44 -23.27 5.97
CA LYS A 341 -33.67 -24.26 5.21
C LYS A 341 -32.18 -23.91 5.17
N THR A 342 -31.86 -22.62 4.97
CA THR A 342 -30.49 -22.11 4.95
C THR A 342 -29.81 -22.26 6.31
N LEU A 343 -30.47 -21.91 7.42
CA LEU A 343 -29.93 -22.09 8.78
C LEU A 343 -29.76 -23.55 9.21
N GLN A 344 -30.52 -24.46 8.59
CA GLN A 344 -30.37 -25.91 8.77
C GLN A 344 -29.24 -26.49 7.93
N SER A 345 -28.71 -25.73 6.95
CA SER A 345 -27.47 -26.08 6.26
C SER A 345 -26.28 -25.92 7.21
N ARG A 346 -25.21 -26.69 7.00
CA ARG A 346 -24.06 -26.70 7.92
C ARG A 346 -23.16 -25.44 7.85
N ASN A 347 -23.37 -24.56 6.87
CA ASN A 347 -22.44 -23.44 6.59
C ASN A 347 -23.01 -22.04 6.87
N GLU A 348 -24.20 -21.94 7.47
CA GLU A 348 -24.87 -20.66 7.72
C GLU A 348 -25.31 -20.53 9.18
N ARG A 349 -24.98 -19.38 9.78
CA ARG A 349 -25.38 -18.98 11.13
C ARG A 349 -26.18 -17.67 11.06
N MET A 350 -26.79 -17.31 12.18
CA MET A 350 -27.50 -16.03 12.31
C MET A 350 -26.71 -15.09 13.22
N PHE A 351 -26.59 -13.83 12.81
CA PHE A 351 -25.90 -12.78 13.55
C PHE A 351 -26.84 -11.59 13.77
N GLN A 352 -26.65 -10.89 14.88
CA GLN A 352 -27.16 -9.53 15.08
C GLN A 352 -26.09 -8.54 14.65
N LEU A 353 -26.45 -7.65 13.73
CA LEU A 353 -25.61 -6.57 13.24
C LEU A 353 -26.15 -5.21 13.72
N THR A 354 -25.27 -4.39 14.28
CA THR A 354 -25.48 -2.94 14.44
C THR A 354 -24.43 -2.21 13.62
N PHE A 355 -24.88 -1.47 12.60
CA PHE A 355 -24.03 -0.67 11.73
C PHE A 355 -24.15 0.80 12.12
N LEU A 356 -23.06 1.41 12.57
CA LEU A 356 -23.01 2.82 12.98
C LEU A 356 -22.09 3.64 12.07
N VAL A 357 -22.48 4.88 11.83
CA VAL A 357 -21.70 5.89 11.12
C VAL A 357 -21.56 7.11 12.02
N LEU A 358 -20.33 7.46 12.36
CA LEU A 358 -19.97 8.67 13.09
C LEU A 358 -19.34 9.66 12.11
N ASN A 359 -19.94 10.85 12.00
CA ASN A 359 -19.39 11.98 11.26
C ASN A 359 -18.94 13.07 12.24
N THR A 360 -17.85 13.76 11.91
CA THR A 360 -17.33 14.90 12.68
C THR A 360 -16.95 16.04 11.76
N ALA A 361 -17.21 17.29 12.17
CA ALA A 361 -16.90 18.47 11.38
C ALA A 361 -16.64 19.72 12.24
N ASP A 362 -16.01 20.73 11.62
CA ASP A 362 -15.64 22.01 12.25
C ASP A 362 -16.86 22.87 12.57
N THR A 363 -17.90 22.78 11.74
CA THR A 363 -19.11 23.59 11.86
C THR A 363 -20.35 22.70 11.75
N ARG A 364 -21.46 23.16 12.32
CA ARG A 364 -22.75 22.44 12.22
C ARG A 364 -23.20 22.26 10.78
N GLN A 365 -23.02 23.28 9.94
CA GLN A 365 -23.42 23.24 8.54
C GLN A 365 -22.63 22.16 7.78
N LYS A 366 -21.32 22.09 8.00
CA LYS A 366 -20.48 21.04 7.41
C LYS A 366 -20.88 19.65 7.92
N LEU A 367 -21.16 19.50 9.22
CA LEU A 367 -21.64 18.22 9.77
C LEU A 367 -22.94 17.75 9.12
N GLU A 368 -23.91 18.63 8.93
CA GLU A 368 -25.18 18.27 8.26
C GLU A 368 -24.94 17.88 6.79
N ASN A 369 -24.04 18.58 6.07
CA ASN A 369 -23.66 18.21 4.71
C ASN A 369 -22.99 16.83 4.66
N ASP A 370 -22.04 16.55 5.56
CA ASP A 370 -21.31 15.27 5.60
C ASP A 370 -22.26 14.10 5.85
N VAL A 371 -23.30 14.33 6.65
CA VAL A 371 -24.31 13.31 6.97
C VAL A 371 -25.30 13.16 5.84
N PHE A 372 -25.65 14.24 5.15
CA PHE A 372 -26.44 14.17 3.93
C PHE A 372 -25.73 13.32 2.87
N TRP A 373 -24.42 13.50 2.69
CA TRP A 373 -23.61 12.65 1.80
C TRP A 373 -23.60 11.18 2.24
N ALA A 374 -23.36 10.91 3.52
CA ALA A 374 -23.41 9.54 4.06
C ALA A 374 -24.79 8.90 3.90
N ALA A 375 -25.87 9.68 4.03
CA ALA A 375 -27.24 9.21 3.77
C ALA A 375 -27.49 8.92 2.29
N GLY A 376 -26.90 9.70 1.38
CA GLY A 376 -26.94 9.44 -0.07
C GLY A 376 -26.31 8.10 -0.45
N ILE A 377 -25.20 7.72 0.22
CA ILE A 377 -24.58 6.40 0.05
C ILE A 377 -25.52 5.30 0.50
N ALA A 378 -26.12 5.42 1.70
CA ALA A 378 -27.09 4.44 2.18
C ALA A 378 -28.27 4.27 1.20
N GLN A 379 -28.79 5.37 0.66
CA GLN A 379 -29.92 5.37 -0.28
C GLN A 379 -29.61 4.65 -1.59
N LYS A 380 -28.38 4.76 -2.11
CA LYS A 380 -27.91 4.02 -3.30
C LYS A 380 -28.14 2.51 -3.16
N TYR A 381 -28.06 1.98 -1.94
CA TYR A 381 -28.22 0.55 -1.63
C TYR A 381 -29.56 0.22 -0.97
N ASN A 382 -30.60 1.03 -1.21
CA ASN A 382 -31.93 0.85 -0.61
C ASN A 382 -31.91 0.75 0.92
N CYS A 383 -30.99 1.46 1.57
CA CYS A 383 -30.90 1.58 3.02
C CYS A 383 -31.16 3.04 3.43
N SER A 384 -31.57 3.25 4.69
CA SER A 384 -31.73 4.59 5.26
C SER A 384 -30.72 4.80 6.37
N LEU A 385 -30.06 5.96 6.37
CA LEU A 385 -29.19 6.38 7.46
C LEU A 385 -30.01 7.22 8.46
N VAL A 386 -30.23 6.70 9.66
CA VAL A 386 -31.12 7.31 10.66
C VAL A 386 -30.32 7.81 11.85
N ARG A 387 -30.59 9.05 12.29
CA ARG A 387 -29.92 9.67 13.44
C ARG A 387 -30.29 8.97 14.75
N LEU A 388 -29.29 8.78 15.62
CA LEU A 388 -29.49 8.30 16.99
C LEU A 388 -29.94 9.45 17.92
N ASP A 389 -31.15 9.95 17.69
CA ASP A 389 -31.69 11.06 18.47
C ASP A 389 -31.77 10.69 19.96
N TYR A 390 -31.23 11.57 20.82
CA TYR A 390 -31.07 11.38 22.28
C TYR A 390 -30.14 10.23 22.72
N GLN A 391 -29.50 9.54 21.77
CA GLN A 391 -28.55 8.45 22.04
C GLN A 391 -27.15 8.74 21.49
N GLN A 392 -26.81 10.02 21.30
CA GLN A 392 -25.53 10.44 20.71
C GLN A 392 -24.32 10.06 21.57
N GLU A 393 -24.45 10.09 22.90
CA GLU A 393 -23.38 9.64 23.81
C GLU A 393 -23.14 8.14 23.65
N GLN A 394 -24.21 7.33 23.70
CA GLN A 394 -24.14 5.89 23.51
C GLN A 394 -23.57 5.54 22.13
N GLY A 395 -23.98 6.25 21.09
CA GLY A 395 -23.48 6.08 19.72
C GLY A 395 -21.97 6.38 19.61
N LEU A 396 -21.50 7.48 20.21
CA LEU A 396 -20.09 7.84 20.21
C LEU A 396 -19.26 6.81 20.97
N MET A 397 -19.71 6.39 22.15
CA MET A 397 -19.00 5.40 22.96
C MET A 397 -18.95 4.03 22.29
N SER A 398 -20.01 3.66 21.55
CA SER A 398 -20.04 2.45 20.71
C SER A 398 -19.14 2.56 19.46
N SER A 399 -18.63 3.74 19.15
CA SER A 399 -17.71 3.94 18.02
C SER A 399 -16.23 3.76 18.41
N LEU A 400 -15.94 3.56 19.69
CA LEU A 400 -14.59 3.26 20.18
C LEU A 400 -14.27 1.77 19.97
N PRO A 401 -13.02 1.38 19.65
CA PRO A 401 -12.58 0.00 19.48
C PRO A 401 -12.46 -0.74 20.84
N LEU A 402 -13.57 -0.82 21.55
CA LEU A 402 -13.73 -1.49 22.84
C LEU A 402 -14.50 -2.80 22.73
N GLY A 403 -15.18 -3.03 21.60
CA GLY A 403 -15.99 -4.21 21.35
C GLY A 403 -17.24 -4.24 22.23
N ALA A 404 -17.85 -3.09 22.47
CA ALA A 404 -19.04 -2.93 23.30
C ALA A 404 -20.04 -1.99 22.60
N SER A 405 -21.20 -2.54 22.21
CA SER A 405 -22.31 -1.74 21.69
C SER A 405 -23.21 -1.27 22.84
N HIS A 406 -23.51 0.02 22.85
CA HIS A 406 -24.50 0.64 23.76
C HIS A 406 -25.82 0.97 23.03
N ILE A 407 -25.96 0.50 21.79
CA ILE A 407 -27.14 0.70 20.94
C ILE A 407 -27.85 -0.65 20.78
N GLN A 408 -29.15 -0.67 21.08
CA GLN A 408 -29.98 -1.89 21.03
C GLN A 408 -30.69 -2.08 19.67
N ILE A 409 -30.27 -1.35 18.65
CA ILE A 409 -30.84 -1.43 17.31
C ILE A 409 -30.02 -2.46 16.54
N GLU A 410 -30.63 -3.63 16.31
CA GLU A 410 -29.96 -4.79 15.74
C GLU A 410 -30.76 -5.34 14.55
N ARG A 411 -30.05 -5.74 13.49
CA ARG A 411 -30.62 -6.45 12.36
C ARG A 411 -30.11 -7.89 12.35
N SER A 412 -31.03 -8.86 12.34
CA SER A 412 -30.67 -10.26 12.15
C SER A 412 -30.30 -10.54 10.69
N LEU A 413 -29.11 -11.06 10.44
CA LEU A 413 -28.58 -11.40 9.12
C LEU A 413 -27.95 -12.80 9.16
N THR A 414 -27.84 -13.46 8.00
CA THR A 414 -27.10 -14.72 7.86
C THR A 414 -25.60 -14.45 7.75
N THR A 415 -24.76 -15.50 7.81
CA THR A 415 -23.30 -15.39 7.63
C THR A 415 -22.98 -14.67 6.33
N SER A 416 -23.55 -15.14 5.22
CA SER A 416 -23.30 -14.56 3.90
C SER A 416 -23.74 -13.09 3.82
N SER A 417 -24.87 -12.72 4.43
CA SER A 417 -25.35 -11.33 4.43
C SER A 417 -24.49 -10.38 5.27
N VAL A 418 -23.83 -10.86 6.33
CA VAL A 418 -22.86 -10.06 7.09
C VAL A 418 -21.52 -9.98 6.33
N ALA A 419 -21.11 -11.06 5.66
CA ALA A 419 -19.88 -11.09 4.87
C ALA A 419 -19.89 -10.14 3.67
N VAL A 420 -21.08 -9.73 3.18
CA VAL A 420 -21.21 -8.67 2.17
C VAL A 420 -20.51 -7.37 2.60
N PHE A 421 -20.40 -7.08 3.89
CA PHE A 421 -19.62 -5.94 4.38
C PHE A 421 -18.12 -6.23 4.35
N VAL A 422 -17.58 -6.49 3.15
CA VAL A 422 -16.18 -6.86 2.95
C VAL A 422 -15.27 -5.72 3.42
N PRO A 423 -14.37 -5.95 4.39
CA PRO A 423 -13.58 -4.89 5.01
C PRO A 423 -12.43 -4.41 4.13
N PHE A 424 -12.38 -4.78 2.85
CA PHE A 424 -11.27 -4.56 1.94
C PHE A 424 -11.70 -3.75 0.72
N VAL A 425 -10.91 -2.74 0.35
CA VAL A 425 -11.22 -1.82 -0.75
C VAL A 425 -10.11 -1.82 -1.77
N THR A 426 -9.03 -1.08 -1.49
CA THR A 426 -7.87 -0.94 -2.37
C THR A 426 -6.68 -0.71 -1.47
N GLN A 427 -5.65 -1.53 -1.65
CA GLN A 427 -4.39 -1.34 -0.92
C GLN A 427 -3.72 -0.06 -1.38
N GLU A 428 -3.24 0.76 -0.45
CA GLU A 428 -2.48 1.96 -0.76
C GLU A 428 -1.00 1.72 -0.49
N LEU A 429 -0.16 2.30 -1.34
CA LEU A 429 1.29 2.24 -1.22
C LEU A 429 1.80 3.62 -0.81
N PHE A 430 1.82 3.85 0.50
CA PHE A 430 2.26 5.12 1.07
C PHE A 430 3.26 4.88 2.19
N GLN A 431 4.55 4.84 1.85
CA GLN A 431 5.65 4.66 2.79
C GLN A 431 6.27 6.02 3.18
N GLY A 432 6.69 6.17 4.44
CA GLY A 432 7.46 7.34 4.90
C GLY A 432 8.97 7.08 4.95
N GLY A 433 9.78 8.13 5.12
CA GLY A 433 11.26 8.07 5.11
C GLY A 433 11.82 8.33 3.72
N ASP A 434 12.80 7.53 3.26
CA ASP A 434 13.43 7.61 1.94
C ASP A 434 12.52 7.19 0.76
N ALA A 435 11.20 7.19 0.96
CA ALA A 435 10.24 6.77 -0.05
C ALA A 435 10.20 7.77 -1.21
N MET A 436 10.17 7.25 -2.43
CA MET A 436 10.14 8.01 -3.67
C MET A 436 8.73 8.07 -4.24
N TYR A 437 8.43 9.15 -4.96
CA TYR A 437 7.13 9.36 -5.59
C TYR A 437 7.05 8.67 -6.95
N TYR A 438 6.03 7.83 -7.13
CA TYR A 438 5.80 7.08 -8.38
C TYR A 438 4.53 7.51 -9.13
N GLY A 439 3.81 8.52 -8.64
CA GLY A 439 2.54 8.98 -9.21
C GLY A 439 1.41 8.94 -8.21
N ILE A 440 0.18 9.05 -8.70
CA ILE A 440 -1.03 8.84 -7.92
C ILE A 440 -1.72 7.53 -8.35
N ASN A 441 -2.35 6.86 -7.40
CA ASN A 441 -3.26 5.76 -7.61
C ASN A 441 -4.45 6.27 -8.45
N ALA A 442 -4.62 5.71 -9.64
CA ALA A 442 -5.62 6.17 -10.60
C ALA A 442 -7.06 5.90 -10.14
N LYS A 443 -7.26 5.06 -9.11
CA LYS A 443 -8.57 4.81 -8.49
C LYS A 443 -8.88 5.78 -7.37
N THR A 444 -7.93 5.98 -6.46
CA THR A 444 -8.19 6.69 -5.19
C THR A 444 -7.70 8.12 -5.20
N GLY A 445 -6.83 8.49 -6.13
CA GLY A 445 -6.17 9.80 -6.18
C GLY A 445 -5.08 9.96 -5.13
N ASN A 446 -4.74 8.89 -4.39
CA ASN A 446 -3.68 8.90 -3.38
C ASN A 446 -2.30 8.76 -4.03
N MET A 447 -1.29 9.41 -3.49
CA MET A 447 0.10 9.35 -3.92
C MET A 447 0.65 7.96 -3.64
N ILE A 448 1.47 7.50 -4.56
CA ILE A 448 2.20 6.26 -4.43
C ILE A 448 3.62 6.62 -4.01
N MET A 449 3.93 6.38 -2.74
CA MET A 449 5.23 6.62 -2.11
C MET A 449 5.86 5.29 -1.73
N LEU A 450 7.02 4.96 -2.32
CA LEU A 450 7.66 3.66 -2.16
C LEU A 450 9.17 3.79 -1.98
N ASP A 451 9.71 3.06 -1.02
CA ASP A 451 11.15 2.82 -0.90
C ASP A 451 11.46 1.39 -1.37
N ARG A 452 11.98 1.26 -2.60
CA ARG A 452 12.35 -0.04 -3.18
C ARG A 452 13.39 -0.79 -2.33
N LYS A 453 14.18 -0.11 -1.51
CA LYS A 453 15.16 -0.74 -0.60
C LYS A 453 14.49 -1.55 0.51
N ARG A 454 13.20 -1.31 0.80
CA ARG A 454 12.41 -2.07 1.78
C ARG A 454 11.82 -3.35 1.21
N ALA A 455 11.76 -3.48 -0.11
CA ALA A 455 11.26 -4.70 -0.76
C ALA A 455 12.22 -5.87 -0.53
N ARG A 456 11.70 -7.09 -0.55
CA ARG A 456 12.52 -8.31 -0.46
C ARG A 456 13.52 -8.43 -1.62
N CYS A 457 13.15 -7.98 -2.82
CA CYS A 457 13.97 -7.88 -4.03
C CYS A 457 13.82 -6.46 -4.61
N PRO A 458 14.79 -5.54 -4.40
CA PRO A 458 14.65 -4.14 -4.81
C PRO A 458 14.71 -3.96 -6.33
N ASN A 459 15.18 -4.98 -7.08
CA ASN A 459 15.31 -4.96 -8.53
C ASN A 459 13.98 -4.69 -9.23
N GLY A 460 14.02 -4.14 -10.44
CA GLY A 460 12.79 -3.83 -11.14
C GLY A 460 12.82 -3.81 -12.65
N LEU A 461 11.64 -3.79 -13.23
CA LEU A 461 11.42 -3.77 -14.67
C LEU A 461 10.47 -2.64 -15.06
N LYS A 462 10.75 -2.00 -16.20
CA LYS A 462 9.87 -1.00 -16.80
C LYS A 462 9.54 -1.41 -18.23
N LEU A 463 8.30 -1.86 -18.43
CA LEU A 463 7.82 -2.41 -19.69
C LEU A 463 6.80 -1.45 -20.30
N GLY A 464 6.89 -1.16 -21.60
CA GLY A 464 5.95 -0.26 -22.26
C GLY A 464 6.25 -0.06 -23.73
N THR A 465 5.22 0.08 -24.57
CA THR A 465 5.39 0.37 -26.00
C THR A 465 6.15 1.69 -26.22
N PRO A 466 6.78 1.91 -27.39
CA PRO A 466 7.37 3.20 -27.72
C PRO A 466 6.41 4.36 -27.46
N GLY A 467 6.88 5.44 -26.82
CA GLY A 467 6.08 6.62 -26.51
C GLY A 467 5.15 6.52 -25.28
N SER A 468 5.09 5.37 -24.59
CA SER A 468 4.25 5.17 -23.40
C SER A 468 4.75 5.89 -22.13
N GLY A 469 5.94 6.48 -22.15
CA GLY A 469 6.54 7.18 -21.01
C GLY A 469 7.60 6.38 -20.24
N LYS A 470 8.14 5.30 -20.81
CA LYS A 470 9.17 4.44 -20.20
C LYS A 470 10.43 5.22 -19.78
N SER A 471 11.06 5.93 -20.72
CA SER A 471 12.25 6.76 -20.44
C SER A 471 11.93 7.88 -19.44
N MET A 472 10.73 8.48 -19.53
CA MET A 472 10.27 9.48 -18.57
C MET A 472 10.20 8.89 -17.15
N SER A 473 9.61 7.70 -16.99
CA SER A 473 9.55 7.00 -15.70
C SER A 473 10.95 6.67 -15.15
N CYS A 474 11.90 6.24 -16.00
CA CYS A 474 13.30 6.05 -15.59
C CYS A 474 13.91 7.35 -15.07
N LYS A 475 13.81 8.44 -15.84
CA LYS A 475 14.37 9.76 -15.50
C LYS A 475 13.79 10.33 -14.20
N SER A 476 12.47 10.21 -13.99
CA SER A 476 11.83 10.64 -12.74
C SER A 476 12.34 9.88 -11.52
N GLU A 477 12.58 8.57 -11.66
CA GLU A 477 13.14 7.77 -10.58
C GLU A 477 14.61 8.13 -10.32
N ILE A 478 15.43 8.27 -11.37
CA ILE A 478 16.83 8.73 -11.27
C ILE A 478 16.92 10.06 -10.52
N LEU A 479 16.08 11.02 -10.90
CA LEU A 479 15.98 12.31 -10.24
C LEU A 479 15.61 12.15 -8.76
N SER A 480 14.60 11.34 -8.45
CA SER A 480 14.14 11.13 -7.08
C SER A 480 15.23 10.50 -6.20
N VAL A 481 15.96 9.50 -6.73
CA VAL A 481 17.14 8.91 -6.08
C VAL A 481 18.18 10.00 -5.79
N PHE A 482 18.47 10.85 -6.79
CA PHE A 482 19.48 11.89 -6.66
C PHE A 482 19.14 12.93 -5.57
N LEU A 483 17.87 13.36 -5.51
CA LEU A 483 17.44 14.41 -4.58
C LEU A 483 17.21 13.90 -3.16
N CYS A 484 16.72 12.66 -3.01
CA CYS A 484 16.25 12.15 -1.71
C CYS A 484 17.26 11.26 -0.98
N THR A 485 18.28 10.74 -1.65
CA THR A 485 19.23 9.76 -1.07
C THR A 485 20.68 10.18 -1.31
N PRO A 486 21.68 9.55 -0.65
CA PRO A 486 23.10 9.71 -0.99
C PRO A 486 23.60 8.64 -2.00
N ASP A 487 22.71 7.85 -2.59
CA ASP A 487 23.04 6.71 -3.43
C ASP A 487 23.62 7.13 -4.80
N ASP A 488 24.38 6.24 -5.42
CA ASP A 488 24.96 6.43 -6.75
C ASP A 488 24.04 5.87 -7.84
N VAL A 489 24.05 6.46 -9.04
CA VAL A 489 23.21 6.10 -10.18
C VAL A 489 24.05 5.90 -11.44
N TYR A 490 23.91 4.72 -12.05
CA TYR A 490 24.57 4.34 -13.30
C TYR A 490 23.53 4.03 -14.37
N ILE A 491 23.75 4.51 -15.59
CA ILE A 491 22.81 4.38 -16.71
C ILE A 491 23.54 3.79 -17.91
N CYS A 492 22.99 2.73 -18.50
CA CYS A 492 23.41 2.23 -19.81
C CYS A 492 22.42 2.74 -20.86
N ASP A 493 22.88 3.67 -21.71
CA ASP A 493 22.05 4.47 -22.60
C ASP A 493 22.37 4.19 -24.09
N PRO A 494 21.67 3.22 -24.72
CA PRO A 494 21.82 2.91 -26.14
C PRO A 494 21.19 3.93 -27.11
N GLU A 495 20.38 4.87 -26.63
CA GLU A 495 19.63 5.83 -27.46
C GLU A 495 20.16 7.28 -27.29
N ALA A 496 21.03 7.50 -26.30
CA ALA A 496 21.51 8.80 -25.81
C ALA A 496 20.38 9.73 -25.32
N GLU A 497 19.36 9.18 -24.65
CA GLU A 497 18.20 9.94 -24.15
C GLU A 497 18.43 10.59 -22.78
N TYR A 498 19.40 10.12 -21.98
CA TYR A 498 19.59 10.54 -20.59
C TYR A 498 20.58 11.70 -20.43
N TYR A 499 21.32 12.04 -21.49
CA TYR A 499 22.34 13.10 -21.50
C TYR A 499 21.87 14.44 -20.88
N PRO A 500 20.69 15.01 -21.23
CA PRO A 500 20.26 16.30 -20.68
C PRO A 500 20.09 16.26 -19.16
N LEU A 501 19.52 15.17 -18.62
CA LEU A 501 19.34 14.99 -17.18
C LEU A 501 20.68 14.84 -16.47
N VAL A 502 21.56 13.99 -17.00
CA VAL A 502 22.89 13.74 -16.40
C VAL A 502 23.70 15.02 -16.34
N LYS A 503 23.71 15.81 -17.43
CA LYS A 503 24.39 17.11 -17.47
C LYS A 503 23.81 18.08 -16.45
N ARG A 504 22.49 18.14 -16.29
CA ARG A 504 21.83 19.02 -15.30
C ARG A 504 22.21 18.68 -13.86
N LEU A 505 22.39 17.39 -13.57
CA LEU A 505 22.74 16.89 -12.24
C LEU A 505 24.26 16.82 -12.00
N HIS A 506 25.06 17.49 -12.85
CA HIS A 506 26.53 17.48 -12.81
C HIS A 506 27.15 16.07 -12.85
N GLY A 507 26.42 15.13 -13.46
CA GLY A 507 26.87 13.77 -13.70
C GLY A 507 27.85 13.68 -14.87
N GLN A 508 28.46 12.51 -15.01
CA GLN A 508 29.42 12.21 -16.04
C GLN A 508 28.80 11.40 -17.18
N VAL A 509 29.11 11.78 -18.43
CA VAL A 509 28.71 11.02 -19.61
C VAL A 509 29.95 10.37 -20.22
N VAL A 510 30.00 9.05 -20.16
CA VAL A 510 31.06 8.23 -20.74
C VAL A 510 30.61 7.80 -22.14
N LYS A 511 31.09 8.51 -23.16
CA LYS A 511 30.79 8.19 -24.55
C LYS A 511 31.67 7.06 -25.07
N LEU A 512 31.07 5.92 -25.38
CA LEU A 512 31.75 4.76 -25.98
C LEU A 512 31.41 4.72 -27.47
N SER A 513 32.41 4.96 -28.31
CA SER A 513 32.29 4.86 -29.76
C SER A 513 33.64 4.50 -30.39
N PRO A 514 33.67 3.96 -31.62
CA PRO A 514 34.93 3.65 -32.31
C PRO A 514 35.84 4.87 -32.53
N THR A 515 35.29 6.08 -32.48
CA THR A 515 36.03 7.35 -32.63
C THR A 515 36.34 8.04 -31.30
N SER A 516 35.82 7.51 -30.19
CA SER A 516 36.04 8.04 -28.84
C SER A 516 37.43 7.68 -28.33
N LYS A 517 37.97 8.54 -27.45
CA LYS A 517 39.19 8.24 -26.66
C LYS A 517 38.89 7.63 -25.30
N ASN A 518 37.61 7.44 -24.99
CA ASN A 518 37.18 6.80 -23.76
C ASN A 518 37.12 5.29 -24.00
N TYR A 519 37.85 4.54 -23.16
CA TYR A 519 37.95 3.11 -23.25
C TYR A 519 37.56 2.47 -21.93
N VAL A 520 36.87 1.35 -22.05
CA VAL A 520 36.46 0.50 -20.94
C VAL A 520 36.94 -0.91 -21.27
N ASN A 521 37.83 -1.44 -20.43
CA ASN A 521 38.41 -2.75 -20.66
C ASN A 521 37.42 -3.85 -20.24
N PRO A 522 37.02 -4.77 -21.15
CA PRO A 522 36.21 -5.93 -20.80
C PRO A 522 36.94 -6.88 -19.84
N LEU A 523 38.27 -6.83 -19.75
CA LEU A 523 39.07 -7.68 -18.85
C LEU A 523 39.48 -6.96 -17.55
N ASP A 524 38.84 -5.84 -17.22
CA ASP A 524 39.07 -5.19 -15.94
C ASP A 524 38.49 -6.03 -14.79
N ILE A 525 39.24 -6.26 -13.71
CA ILE A 525 38.77 -7.04 -12.57
C ILE A 525 39.10 -6.33 -11.25
N ASN A 526 38.12 -6.25 -10.36
CA ASN A 526 38.35 -5.81 -8.98
C ASN A 526 38.50 -7.04 -8.09
N LEU A 527 39.57 -7.09 -7.28
CA LEU A 527 39.82 -8.25 -6.42
C LEU A 527 38.86 -8.34 -5.22
N ASN A 528 38.10 -7.27 -4.95
CA ASN A 528 37.05 -7.23 -3.93
C ASN A 528 35.69 -7.79 -4.41
N TYR A 529 35.67 -8.55 -5.52
CA TYR A 529 34.45 -9.02 -6.19
C TYR A 529 33.57 -9.95 -5.33
N SER A 530 34.08 -10.57 -4.26
CA SER A 530 33.25 -11.40 -3.39
C SER A 530 33.88 -11.69 -2.02
N GLU A 531 33.05 -12.02 -1.02
CA GLU A 531 33.48 -12.52 0.31
C GLU A 531 33.71 -14.05 0.32
N ASP A 532 33.11 -14.81 -0.63
CA ASP A 532 33.00 -16.29 -0.58
C ASP A 532 33.38 -17.05 -1.89
N GLU A 533 33.57 -16.37 -3.01
CA GLU A 533 33.83 -16.92 -4.36
C GLU A 533 35.10 -16.34 -5.03
N ASN A 534 35.71 -17.09 -5.94
CA ASN A 534 36.87 -16.63 -6.70
C ASN A 534 36.46 -15.53 -7.70
N PRO A 535 36.96 -14.28 -7.60
CA PRO A 535 36.70 -13.21 -8.58
C PRO A 535 36.95 -13.62 -10.03
N LEU A 536 37.94 -14.50 -10.23
CA LEU A 536 38.32 -15.00 -11.54
C LEU A 536 37.26 -15.89 -12.17
N ALA A 537 36.46 -16.62 -11.37
CA ALA A 537 35.42 -17.50 -11.89
C ALA A 537 34.30 -16.67 -12.54
N LEU A 538 33.81 -15.67 -11.82
CA LEU A 538 32.79 -14.74 -12.32
C LEU A 538 33.28 -13.97 -13.56
N LYS A 539 34.57 -13.61 -13.55
CA LYS A 539 35.20 -12.99 -14.70
C LYS A 539 35.34 -13.95 -15.89
N SER A 540 35.60 -15.23 -15.64
CA SER A 540 35.60 -16.26 -16.67
C SER A 540 34.22 -16.41 -17.31
N ASP A 541 33.15 -16.45 -16.51
CA ASP A 541 31.77 -16.48 -16.99
C ASP A 541 31.44 -15.25 -17.87
N PHE A 542 31.87 -14.06 -17.44
CA PHE A 542 31.77 -12.85 -18.27
C PHE A 542 32.49 -13.01 -19.62
N VAL A 543 33.74 -13.50 -19.63
CA VAL A 543 34.52 -13.67 -20.85
C VAL A 543 33.89 -14.73 -21.77
N LEU A 544 33.31 -15.79 -21.21
CA LEU A 544 32.54 -16.78 -21.96
C LEU A 544 31.32 -16.13 -22.64
N SER A 545 30.52 -15.35 -21.92
CA SER A 545 29.38 -14.61 -22.50
C SER A 545 29.84 -13.59 -23.55
N PHE A 546 30.97 -12.92 -23.33
CA PHE A 546 31.56 -12.01 -24.31
C PHE A 546 31.96 -12.75 -25.59
N CYS A 547 32.65 -13.89 -25.47
CA CYS A 547 33.05 -14.71 -26.61
C CYS A 547 31.86 -15.33 -27.35
N GLU A 548 30.76 -15.66 -26.67
CA GLU A 548 29.52 -16.11 -27.31
C GLU A 548 28.95 -15.04 -28.26
N LEU A 549 28.86 -13.80 -27.79
CA LEU A 549 28.40 -12.67 -28.60
C LEU A 549 29.34 -12.36 -29.78
N VAL A 550 30.64 -12.55 -29.60
CA VAL A 550 31.67 -12.39 -30.64
C VAL A 550 31.53 -13.45 -31.73
N MET A 551 31.35 -14.72 -31.34
CA MET A 551 31.29 -15.87 -32.25
C MET A 551 30.04 -15.86 -33.13
N GLY A 552 28.91 -15.35 -32.62
CA GLY A 552 27.68 -15.14 -33.39
C GLY A 552 27.16 -16.43 -34.06
N GLY A 553 26.39 -17.25 -33.34
CA GLY A 553 25.84 -18.50 -33.88
C GLY A 553 24.58 -18.97 -33.17
N LYS A 554 23.74 -19.77 -33.86
CA LYS A 554 22.48 -20.31 -33.29
C LYS A 554 22.66 -21.31 -32.15
N ASN A 555 23.85 -21.90 -32.02
CA ASN A 555 24.15 -22.97 -31.07
C ASN A 555 25.06 -22.53 -29.90
N GLY A 556 25.36 -21.23 -29.77
CA GLY A 556 26.27 -20.71 -28.74
C GLY A 556 27.70 -21.25 -28.86
N LEU A 557 28.44 -21.23 -27.74
CA LEU A 557 29.78 -21.82 -27.62
C LEU A 557 29.72 -23.34 -27.35
N GLU A 558 30.54 -24.11 -28.06
CA GLU A 558 30.70 -25.55 -27.84
C GLU A 558 31.47 -25.84 -26.52
N ALA A 559 31.29 -27.03 -25.93
CA ALA A 559 31.91 -27.36 -24.64
C ALA A 559 33.45 -27.27 -24.65
N ILE A 560 34.07 -27.61 -25.77
CA ILE A 560 35.53 -27.50 -25.95
C ILE A 560 35.94 -26.03 -26.08
N GLU A 561 35.18 -25.21 -26.82
CA GLU A 561 35.39 -23.76 -26.94
C GLU A 561 35.32 -23.07 -25.56
N LYS A 562 34.35 -23.45 -24.72
CA LYS A 562 34.27 -22.96 -23.33
C LYS A 562 35.51 -23.32 -22.51
N THR A 563 36.01 -24.55 -22.67
CA THR A 563 37.19 -25.05 -21.94
C THR A 563 38.46 -24.30 -22.32
N VAL A 564 38.67 -24.03 -23.61
CA VAL A 564 39.86 -23.30 -24.08
C VAL A 564 39.80 -21.82 -23.70
N ILE A 565 38.62 -21.21 -23.66
CA ILE A 565 38.42 -19.84 -23.17
C ILE A 565 38.74 -19.76 -21.67
N ASP A 566 38.18 -20.63 -20.84
CA ASP A 566 38.43 -20.63 -19.38
C ASP A 566 39.93 -20.80 -19.07
N ARG A 567 40.60 -21.71 -19.77
CA ARG A 567 42.06 -21.88 -19.65
C ARG A 567 42.83 -20.62 -20.03
N ALA A 568 42.45 -19.96 -21.13
CA ALA A 568 43.09 -18.72 -21.57
C ALA A 568 42.92 -17.61 -20.53
N VAL A 569 41.71 -17.45 -19.97
CA VAL A 569 41.41 -16.51 -18.88
C VAL A 569 42.34 -16.74 -17.69
N GLN A 570 42.50 -17.98 -17.23
CA GLN A 570 43.41 -18.28 -16.12
C GLN A 570 44.86 -17.92 -16.43
N VAL A 571 45.32 -18.08 -17.68
CA VAL A 571 46.69 -17.74 -18.08
C VAL A 571 46.92 -16.23 -18.07
N ILE A 572 46.01 -15.45 -18.64
CA ILE A 572 46.19 -13.99 -18.78
C ILE A 572 46.12 -13.22 -17.46
N TYR A 573 45.41 -13.73 -16.45
CA TYR A 573 45.34 -13.07 -15.14
C TYR A 573 46.49 -13.47 -14.19
N ARG A 574 47.28 -14.51 -14.48
CA ARG A 574 48.44 -14.89 -13.63
C ARG A 574 49.43 -13.75 -13.37
N PRO A 575 49.88 -12.98 -14.38
CA PRO A 575 50.79 -11.86 -14.17
C PRO A 575 50.17 -10.77 -13.30
N TYR A 576 48.90 -10.43 -13.54
CA TYR A 576 48.16 -9.45 -12.75
C TYR A 576 47.98 -9.88 -11.29
N LEU A 577 47.63 -11.14 -11.03
CA LEU A 577 47.46 -11.66 -9.67
C LEU A 577 48.78 -11.73 -8.90
N ALA A 578 49.92 -11.87 -9.59
CA ALA A 578 51.24 -11.82 -8.99
C ALA A 578 51.67 -10.38 -8.62
N ASP A 579 51.20 -9.38 -9.36
CA ASP A 579 51.52 -7.96 -9.18
C ASP A 579 50.33 -7.08 -9.63
N PRO A 580 49.34 -6.84 -8.74
CA PRO A 580 48.06 -6.22 -9.09
C PRO A 580 48.19 -4.71 -9.23
N ARG A 581 48.75 -4.28 -10.36
CA ARG A 581 48.87 -2.88 -10.77
C ARG A 581 48.07 -2.62 -12.05
N PRO A 582 47.47 -1.43 -12.23
CA PRO A 582 46.66 -1.11 -13.42
C PRO A 582 47.39 -1.37 -14.75
N GLU A 583 48.71 -1.21 -14.78
CA GLU A 583 49.54 -1.48 -15.96
C GLU A 583 49.63 -2.97 -16.30
N ASN A 584 49.44 -3.87 -15.34
CA ASN A 584 49.47 -5.31 -15.54
C ASN A 584 48.08 -5.90 -15.84
N MET A 585 47.02 -5.09 -15.86
CA MET A 585 45.68 -5.54 -16.20
C MET A 585 45.66 -6.05 -17.66
N PRO A 586 45.17 -7.27 -17.92
CA PRO A 586 45.14 -7.83 -19.27
C PRO A 586 44.14 -7.11 -20.18
N ILE A 587 44.37 -7.15 -21.48
CA ILE A 587 43.47 -6.64 -22.54
C ILE A 587 43.10 -7.76 -23.52
N LEU A 588 42.16 -7.51 -24.44
CA LEU A 588 41.70 -8.53 -25.40
C LEU A 588 42.84 -9.12 -26.25
N SER A 589 43.90 -8.35 -26.51
CA SER A 589 45.12 -8.84 -27.18
C SER A 589 45.79 -9.98 -26.42
N ASP A 590 45.82 -9.91 -25.08
CA ASP A 590 46.42 -10.95 -24.24
C ASP A 590 45.58 -12.22 -24.28
N LEU A 591 44.24 -12.07 -24.25
CA LEU A 591 43.31 -13.20 -24.40
C LEU A 591 43.45 -13.87 -25.77
N HIS A 592 43.54 -13.08 -26.84
CA HIS A 592 43.74 -13.56 -28.20
C HIS A 592 45.05 -14.35 -28.34
N GLN A 593 46.16 -13.82 -27.80
CA GLN A 593 47.43 -14.53 -27.82
C GLN A 593 47.38 -15.83 -27.00
N ALA A 594 46.78 -15.79 -25.81
CA ALA A 594 46.62 -16.99 -24.97
C ALA A 594 45.73 -18.07 -25.59
N LEU A 595 44.83 -17.72 -26.52
CA LEU A 595 44.07 -18.69 -27.31
C LEU A 595 44.93 -19.32 -28.42
N LEU A 596 45.69 -18.51 -29.16
CA LEU A 596 46.60 -19.00 -30.22
C LEU A 596 47.69 -19.93 -29.69
N ASP A 597 48.22 -19.64 -28.51
CA ASP A 597 49.28 -20.41 -27.85
C ASP A 597 48.82 -21.81 -27.39
N GLN A 598 47.52 -22.11 -27.43
CA GLN A 598 47.01 -23.44 -27.08
C GLN A 598 47.15 -24.46 -28.23
N HIS A 599 47.29 -24.01 -29.48
CA HIS A 599 47.46 -24.86 -30.67
C HIS A 599 46.39 -25.95 -30.83
N ILE A 600 45.13 -25.59 -30.58
CA ILE A 600 43.94 -26.46 -30.67
C ILE A 600 42.96 -25.82 -31.67
N PRO A 601 42.37 -26.59 -32.63
CA PRO A 601 41.49 -26.03 -33.66
C PRO A 601 40.33 -25.18 -33.11
N GLU A 602 39.73 -25.60 -32.00
CA GLU A 602 38.65 -24.88 -31.33
C GLU A 602 39.13 -23.55 -30.73
N ALA A 603 40.35 -23.49 -30.19
CA ALA A 603 40.94 -22.25 -29.70
C ALA A 603 41.28 -21.28 -30.83
N ASP A 604 41.80 -21.80 -31.95
CA ASP A 604 42.09 -21.01 -33.16
C ASP A 604 40.81 -20.40 -33.75
N ARG A 605 39.69 -21.13 -33.72
CA ARG A 605 38.38 -20.64 -34.17
C ARG A 605 37.91 -19.45 -33.33
N VAL A 606 38.01 -19.55 -32.00
CA VAL A 606 37.66 -18.45 -31.09
C VAL A 606 38.61 -17.25 -31.28
N ALA A 607 39.92 -17.50 -31.43
CA ALA A 607 40.90 -16.46 -31.69
C ALA A 607 40.61 -15.70 -33.00
N GLN A 608 40.32 -16.41 -34.09
CA GLN A 608 39.96 -15.80 -35.38
C GLN A 608 38.72 -14.92 -35.29
N ALA A 609 37.70 -15.32 -34.53
CA ALA A 609 36.52 -14.49 -34.31
C ALA A 609 36.85 -13.24 -33.47
N LEU A 610 37.74 -13.38 -32.48
CA LEU A 610 38.18 -12.30 -31.61
C LEU A 610 39.10 -11.29 -32.33
N ASP A 611 39.79 -11.70 -33.39
CA ASP A 611 40.73 -10.86 -34.17
C ASP A 611 40.09 -9.56 -34.68
N LEU A 612 38.80 -9.61 -35.08
CA LEU A 612 38.03 -8.42 -35.49
C LEU A 612 37.95 -7.33 -34.40
N TYR A 613 37.94 -7.75 -33.14
CA TYR A 613 37.84 -6.90 -31.95
C TYR A 613 39.21 -6.59 -31.31
N VAL A 614 40.29 -7.17 -31.83
CA VAL A 614 41.67 -6.96 -31.34
C VAL A 614 42.48 -6.14 -32.33
N ASN A 615 42.62 -6.67 -33.56
CA ASN A 615 43.40 -6.06 -34.64
C ASN A 615 42.51 -5.45 -35.75
N GLY A 616 41.24 -5.84 -35.78
CA GLY A 616 40.28 -5.38 -36.78
C GLY A 616 39.67 -4.01 -36.51
N SER A 617 38.60 -3.71 -37.25
CA SER A 617 37.91 -2.40 -37.24
C SER A 617 37.05 -2.15 -36.00
N LEU A 618 36.84 -3.15 -35.13
CA LEU A 618 35.98 -3.07 -33.95
C LEU A 618 36.76 -3.11 -32.62
N ASN A 619 38.02 -2.66 -32.64
CA ASN A 619 38.97 -2.75 -31.53
C ASN A 619 38.75 -1.78 -30.35
N VAL A 620 37.58 -1.15 -30.25
CA VAL A 620 37.24 -0.14 -29.22
C VAL A 620 37.41 -0.65 -27.78
N PHE A 621 37.31 -1.97 -27.57
CA PHE A 621 37.42 -2.61 -26.26
C PHE A 621 38.82 -3.21 -25.98
N ASN A 622 39.78 -3.11 -26.90
CA ASN A 622 41.13 -3.65 -26.74
C ASN A 622 42.11 -2.64 -26.14
N HIS A 623 41.66 -1.92 -25.11
CA HIS A 623 42.43 -0.87 -24.45
C HIS A 623 42.21 -0.96 -22.94
N ARG A 624 43.17 -0.45 -22.16
CA ARG A 624 43.00 -0.31 -20.70
C ARG A 624 41.94 0.75 -20.40
N THR A 625 41.18 0.54 -19.34
CA THR A 625 40.17 1.49 -18.87
C THR A 625 40.81 2.83 -18.55
N ASN A 626 40.28 3.93 -19.10
CA ASN A 626 40.79 5.29 -18.86
C ASN A 626 39.71 6.29 -18.45
N VAL A 627 38.49 5.80 -18.19
CA VAL A 627 37.35 6.60 -17.79
C VAL A 627 37.26 6.66 -16.27
N ASN A 628 37.03 7.86 -15.73
CA ASN A 628 36.64 7.99 -14.32
C ASN A 628 35.15 7.62 -14.20
N ILE A 629 34.75 6.86 -13.19
CA ILE A 629 33.34 6.54 -12.91
C ILE A 629 32.97 6.80 -11.44
N GLU A 630 33.75 7.63 -10.74
CA GLU A 630 33.57 7.99 -9.33
C GLU A 630 32.45 9.01 -9.11
N ASN A 631 31.99 9.68 -10.17
CA ASN A 631 30.86 10.59 -10.09
C ASN A 631 29.62 9.83 -9.61
N ARG A 632 28.81 10.50 -8.78
CA ARG A 632 27.57 9.97 -8.24
C ARG A 632 26.56 9.58 -9.33
N ILE A 633 26.55 10.30 -10.46
CA ILE A 633 25.74 9.94 -11.62
C ILE A 633 26.66 9.71 -12.81
N VAL A 634 26.59 8.53 -13.42
CA VAL A 634 27.33 8.20 -14.64
C VAL A 634 26.40 7.59 -15.68
N ALA A 635 26.41 8.13 -16.89
CA ALA A 635 25.72 7.53 -18.05
C ALA A 635 26.72 7.07 -19.10
N PHE A 636 26.62 5.80 -19.47
CA PHE A 636 27.35 5.21 -20.58
C PHE A 636 26.54 5.38 -21.86
N ASP A 637 26.94 6.35 -22.69
CA ASP A 637 26.36 6.56 -24.01
C ASP A 637 27.02 5.58 -24.99
N ILE A 638 26.21 4.62 -25.44
CA ILE A 638 26.62 3.59 -26.41
C ILE A 638 25.86 3.71 -27.74
N LYS A 639 25.24 4.87 -28.01
CA LYS A 639 24.44 5.09 -29.23
C LYS A 639 25.24 4.92 -30.51
N GLU A 640 26.47 5.43 -30.50
CA GLU A 640 27.39 5.37 -31.63
C GLU A 640 28.12 4.03 -31.75
N LEU A 641 27.89 3.08 -30.83
CA LEU A 641 28.27 1.69 -31.06
C LEU A 641 27.35 1.10 -32.14
N GLY A 642 27.96 0.60 -33.22
CA GLY A 642 27.22 -0.15 -34.23
C GLY A 642 26.44 -1.32 -33.64
N LYS A 643 25.44 -1.86 -34.37
CA LYS A 643 24.51 -2.89 -33.85
C LYS A 643 25.22 -4.10 -33.19
N GLN A 644 26.36 -4.53 -33.74
CA GLN A 644 27.14 -5.64 -33.19
C GLN A 644 27.82 -5.25 -31.87
N LEU A 645 28.48 -4.09 -31.82
CA LEU A 645 29.16 -3.61 -30.61
C LEU A 645 28.21 -3.18 -29.49
N LYS A 646 26.97 -2.82 -29.80
CA LYS A 646 26.00 -2.36 -28.80
C LYS A 646 25.74 -3.42 -27.72
N LYS A 647 25.53 -4.69 -28.11
CA LYS A 647 25.33 -5.79 -27.15
C LYS A 647 26.56 -6.00 -26.25
N LEU A 648 27.74 -6.01 -26.87
CA LEU A 648 29.01 -6.14 -26.15
C LEU A 648 29.22 -4.97 -25.19
N GLY A 649 28.93 -3.74 -25.62
CA GLY A 649 29.00 -2.55 -24.79
C GLY A 649 28.07 -2.61 -23.58
N MET A 650 26.82 -3.06 -23.75
CA MET A 650 25.88 -3.26 -22.64
C MET A 650 26.42 -4.27 -21.63
N LEU A 651 26.93 -5.41 -22.10
CA LEU A 651 27.50 -6.46 -21.26
C LEU A 651 28.72 -5.94 -20.47
N ILE A 652 29.63 -5.22 -21.12
CA ILE A 652 30.80 -4.60 -20.49
C ILE A 652 30.39 -3.58 -19.44
N VAL A 653 29.42 -2.72 -19.74
CA VAL A 653 28.92 -1.71 -18.79
C VAL A 653 28.32 -2.39 -17.56
N GLN A 654 27.57 -3.48 -17.74
CA GLN A 654 26.99 -4.24 -16.64
C GLN A 654 28.08 -4.82 -15.69
N ASP A 655 29.16 -5.38 -16.25
CA ASP A 655 30.29 -5.90 -15.47
C ASP A 655 31.06 -4.78 -14.73
N GLN A 656 31.24 -3.63 -15.36
CA GLN A 656 31.87 -2.47 -14.71
C GLN A 656 31.08 -1.93 -13.52
N ILE A 657 29.74 -1.86 -13.67
CA ILE A 657 28.87 -1.38 -12.61
C ILE A 657 28.85 -2.37 -11.44
N TRP A 658 28.94 -3.67 -11.70
CA TRP A 658 29.12 -4.67 -10.65
C TRP A 658 30.35 -4.37 -9.77
N GLY A 659 31.48 -4.00 -10.38
CA GLY A 659 32.67 -3.55 -9.65
C GLY A 659 32.38 -2.39 -8.69
N ARG A 660 31.55 -1.42 -9.11
CA ARG A 660 31.14 -0.28 -8.27
C ARG A 660 30.19 -0.67 -7.13
N VAL A 661 29.22 -1.56 -7.40
CA VAL A 661 28.26 -2.04 -6.39
C VAL A 661 29.00 -2.59 -5.17
N THR A 662 30.04 -3.39 -5.40
CA THR A 662 30.85 -3.96 -4.30
C THR A 662 31.56 -2.89 -3.48
N GLN A 663 32.11 -1.86 -4.14
CA GLN A 663 32.76 -0.74 -3.46
C GLN A 663 31.77 0.07 -2.62
N ASN A 664 30.60 0.41 -3.16
CA ASN A 664 29.59 1.21 -2.47
C ASN A 664 28.99 0.49 -1.26
N ARG A 665 28.84 -0.84 -1.34
CA ARG A 665 28.42 -1.67 -0.20
C ARG A 665 29.33 -1.47 1.01
N SER A 666 30.65 -1.44 0.80
CA SER A 666 31.61 -1.21 1.88
C SER A 666 31.46 0.16 2.55
N GLN A 667 30.84 1.11 1.86
CA GLN A 667 30.57 2.48 2.34
C GLN A 667 29.12 2.66 2.83
N GLY A 668 28.31 1.61 2.82
CA GLY A 668 26.90 1.66 3.24
C GLY A 668 25.97 2.39 2.26
N LYS A 669 26.35 2.53 0.99
CA LYS A 669 25.56 3.18 -0.07
C LYS A 669 24.96 2.17 -1.03
N ALA A 670 23.75 2.41 -1.53
CA ALA A 670 23.20 1.61 -2.62
C ALA A 670 23.68 2.11 -3.99
N THR A 671 23.65 1.22 -4.99
CA THR A 671 24.00 1.56 -6.38
C THR A 671 22.85 1.23 -7.30
N TRP A 672 22.25 2.26 -7.90
CA TRP A 672 21.14 2.12 -8.82
C TRP A 672 21.67 1.95 -10.24
N TYR A 673 21.18 0.94 -10.95
CA TYR A 673 21.60 0.66 -12.33
C TYR A 673 20.40 0.65 -13.27
N PHE A 674 20.34 1.57 -14.22
CA PHE A 674 19.30 1.63 -15.24
C PHE A 674 19.85 1.11 -16.57
N CYS A 675 19.32 -0.01 -17.05
CA CYS A 675 19.65 -0.58 -18.35
C CYS A 675 18.50 -0.37 -19.33
N ASP A 676 18.65 0.57 -20.26
CA ASP A 676 17.67 0.72 -21.33
C ASP A 676 17.86 -0.33 -22.43
N GLU A 677 16.77 -0.67 -23.10
CA GLU A 677 16.66 -1.79 -24.04
C GLU A 677 17.26 -3.11 -23.54
N PHE A 678 17.02 -3.43 -22.27
CA PHE A 678 17.56 -4.60 -21.57
C PHE A 678 17.30 -5.94 -22.29
N HIS A 679 16.22 -6.04 -23.07
CA HIS A 679 15.88 -7.24 -23.85
C HIS A 679 16.98 -7.66 -24.85
N LEU A 680 17.90 -6.75 -25.21
CA LEU A 680 19.04 -7.06 -26.10
C LEU A 680 20.02 -8.07 -25.48
N LEU A 681 20.11 -8.13 -24.14
CA LEU A 681 20.97 -9.03 -23.39
C LEU A 681 20.37 -10.43 -23.19
N LEU A 682 19.08 -10.62 -23.44
CA LEU A 682 18.37 -11.88 -23.19
C LEU A 682 18.19 -12.74 -24.44
N ARG A 683 18.82 -12.39 -25.56
CA ARG A 683 18.64 -13.10 -26.84
C ARG A 683 19.50 -14.34 -26.96
N GLU A 684 20.71 -14.30 -26.42
CA GLU A 684 21.70 -15.38 -26.44
C GLU A 684 21.77 -16.07 -25.07
N GLU A 685 21.93 -17.39 -25.05
CA GLU A 685 21.78 -18.21 -23.83
C GLU A 685 22.83 -17.88 -22.75
N GLN A 686 24.13 -17.84 -23.07
CA GLN A 686 25.14 -17.52 -22.03
C GLN A 686 25.05 -16.06 -21.60
N THR A 687 24.69 -15.15 -22.52
CA THR A 687 24.51 -13.73 -22.19
C THR A 687 23.30 -13.53 -21.26
N ALA A 688 22.20 -14.22 -21.52
CA ALA A 688 21.00 -14.19 -20.67
C ALA A 688 21.29 -14.80 -19.29
N ALA A 689 22.00 -15.94 -19.25
CA ALA A 689 22.41 -16.61 -18.01
C ALA A 689 23.28 -15.69 -17.13
N PHE A 690 24.33 -15.09 -17.69
CA PHE A 690 25.18 -14.12 -16.97
C PHE A 690 24.38 -12.91 -16.50
N SER A 691 23.52 -12.34 -17.35
CA SER A 691 22.68 -11.20 -16.99
C SER A 691 21.77 -11.51 -15.80
N CYS A 692 21.18 -12.71 -15.76
CA CYS A 692 20.35 -13.19 -14.65
C CYS A 692 21.15 -13.41 -13.37
N GLU A 693 22.36 -13.94 -13.49
CA GLU A 693 23.24 -14.15 -12.35
C GLU A 693 23.63 -12.81 -11.71
N ILE A 694 24.05 -11.84 -12.53
CA ILE A 694 24.31 -10.48 -12.07
C ILE A 694 23.07 -9.86 -11.44
N TRP A 695 21.88 -10.03 -12.04
CA TRP A 695 20.61 -9.56 -11.48
C TRP A 695 20.37 -10.09 -10.06
N LYS A 696 20.60 -11.39 -9.83
CA LYS A 696 20.49 -12.04 -8.51
C LYS A 696 21.55 -11.55 -7.53
N ARG A 697 22.77 -11.29 -8.01
CA ARG A 697 23.88 -10.80 -7.18
C ARG A 697 23.65 -9.36 -6.71
N PHE A 698 23.20 -8.46 -7.59
CA PHE A 698 22.91 -7.06 -7.24
C PHE A 698 22.03 -6.97 -5.97
N ARG A 699 20.99 -7.79 -5.89
CA ARG A 699 20.10 -7.91 -4.72
C ARG A 699 20.84 -8.13 -3.39
N LYS A 700 21.87 -8.99 -3.36
CA LYS A 700 22.62 -9.31 -2.13
C LYS A 700 23.63 -8.23 -1.75
N TRP A 701 24.09 -7.45 -2.73
CA TRP A 701 25.23 -6.53 -2.58
C TRP A 701 24.84 -5.06 -2.51
N GLY A 702 23.55 -4.74 -2.40
CA GLY A 702 23.06 -3.35 -2.35
C GLY A 702 22.96 -2.68 -3.74
N GLY A 703 23.00 -3.48 -4.80
CA GLY A 703 22.70 -3.04 -6.16
C GLY A 703 21.20 -3.08 -6.43
N ILE A 704 20.69 -2.09 -7.16
CA ILE A 704 19.27 -1.95 -7.51
C ILE A 704 19.16 -1.79 -9.03
N PRO A 705 19.15 -2.91 -9.78
CA PRO A 705 19.07 -2.88 -11.23
C PRO A 705 17.63 -2.64 -11.68
N THR A 706 17.49 -1.91 -12.79
CA THR A 706 16.23 -1.60 -13.44
C THR A 706 16.38 -1.76 -14.95
N GLY A 707 15.65 -2.72 -15.50
CA GLY A 707 15.66 -3.07 -16.91
C GLY A 707 14.46 -2.43 -17.58
N ALA A 708 14.70 -1.62 -18.60
CA ALA A 708 13.65 -0.98 -19.38
C ALA A 708 13.60 -1.60 -20.78
N THR A 709 12.42 -2.02 -21.25
CA THR A 709 12.27 -2.55 -22.62
C THR A 709 10.97 -2.13 -23.28
N GLN A 710 11.04 -1.87 -24.58
CA GLN A 710 9.87 -1.64 -25.43
C GLN A 710 9.38 -2.91 -26.10
N ASN A 711 10.27 -3.88 -26.30
CA ASN A 711 9.95 -5.16 -26.91
C ASN A 711 9.78 -6.22 -25.82
N VAL A 712 8.55 -6.35 -25.34
CA VAL A 712 8.18 -7.34 -24.34
C VAL A 712 8.18 -8.75 -24.93
N LYS A 713 7.87 -8.90 -26.22
CA LYS A 713 7.88 -10.20 -26.88
C LYS A 713 9.26 -10.85 -26.85
N ASP A 714 10.31 -10.10 -27.20
CA ASP A 714 11.70 -10.58 -27.13
C ASP A 714 12.09 -10.94 -25.69
N LEU A 715 11.65 -10.14 -24.71
CA LEU A 715 11.88 -10.40 -23.30
C LEU A 715 11.25 -11.72 -22.84
N LEU A 716 10.01 -12.01 -23.29
CA LEU A 716 9.25 -13.19 -22.86
C LEU A 716 9.67 -14.51 -23.53
N PHE A 717 10.39 -14.44 -24.65
CA PHE A 717 10.91 -15.62 -25.36
C PHE A 717 12.13 -16.26 -24.69
N SER A 718 12.89 -15.50 -23.88
CA SER A 718 14.03 -16.02 -23.12
C SER A 718 13.54 -17.01 -22.06
N PRO A 719 14.10 -18.22 -21.96
CA PRO A 719 13.84 -19.13 -20.84
C PRO A 719 14.21 -18.55 -19.48
N GLU A 720 15.20 -17.66 -19.44
CA GLU A 720 15.74 -17.07 -18.22
C GLU A 720 14.87 -15.95 -17.64
N ILE A 721 13.89 -15.45 -18.40
CA ILE A 721 13.02 -14.35 -17.97
C ILE A 721 12.26 -14.65 -16.68
N GLU A 722 11.89 -15.90 -16.43
CA GLU A 722 11.21 -16.32 -15.19
C GLU A 722 12.07 -15.98 -13.98
N ASN A 723 13.37 -16.22 -14.05
CA ASN A 723 14.30 -15.86 -12.97
C ASN A 723 14.37 -14.34 -12.74
N ILE A 724 14.27 -13.52 -13.79
CA ILE A 724 14.32 -12.06 -13.65
C ILE A 724 13.01 -11.54 -13.04
N LEU A 725 11.87 -12.04 -13.50
CA LEU A 725 10.55 -11.66 -12.97
C LEU A 725 10.41 -12.04 -11.49
N GLU A 726 10.80 -13.27 -11.11
CA GLU A 726 10.76 -13.73 -9.71
C GLU A 726 11.70 -12.95 -8.78
N ASN A 727 12.77 -12.37 -9.33
CA ASN A 727 13.74 -11.56 -8.59
C ASN A 727 13.53 -10.06 -8.79
N SER A 728 12.36 -9.63 -9.25
CA SER A 728 12.00 -8.22 -9.42
C SER A 728 10.67 -7.93 -8.72
N ASP A 729 10.72 -7.46 -7.47
CA ASP A 729 9.50 -7.11 -6.74
C ASP A 729 8.97 -5.72 -7.17
N PHE A 730 9.63 -5.01 -8.09
CA PHE A 730 9.15 -3.75 -8.67
C PHE A 730 8.93 -3.86 -10.19
N ILE A 731 7.70 -3.76 -10.67
CA ILE A 731 7.42 -3.75 -12.12
C ILE A 731 6.49 -2.59 -12.46
N CYS A 732 6.96 -1.70 -13.34
CA CYS A 732 6.16 -0.64 -13.94
C CYS A 732 5.71 -1.09 -15.33
N LEU A 733 4.43 -1.40 -15.48
CA LEU A 733 3.80 -1.76 -16.75
C LEU A 733 3.05 -0.55 -17.29
N LEU A 734 3.60 0.07 -18.33
CA LEU A 734 2.91 1.12 -19.10
C LEU A 734 2.08 0.48 -20.21
N ASN A 735 1.53 1.28 -21.13
CA ASN A 735 0.78 0.78 -22.29
C ASN A 735 1.51 -0.37 -23.00
N GLN A 736 0.80 -1.47 -23.25
CA GLN A 736 1.33 -2.69 -23.88
C GLN A 736 0.67 -2.95 -25.22
N ALA A 737 1.31 -3.73 -26.10
CA ALA A 737 0.68 -4.23 -27.33
C ALA A 737 -0.29 -5.39 -27.01
N SER A 738 -1.34 -5.57 -27.83
CA SER A 738 -2.43 -6.52 -27.56
C SER A 738 -1.99 -7.97 -27.40
N GLY A 739 -0.97 -8.41 -28.15
CA GLY A 739 -0.41 -9.77 -28.05
C GLY A 739 0.34 -10.02 -26.75
N ASP A 740 1.13 -9.04 -26.29
CA ASP A 740 2.01 -9.17 -25.12
C ASP A 740 1.22 -9.09 -23.80
N ARG A 741 0.11 -8.33 -23.78
CA ARG A 741 -0.77 -8.16 -22.62
C ARG A 741 -1.25 -9.47 -22.02
N LYS A 742 -1.67 -10.43 -22.85
CA LYS A 742 -2.23 -11.70 -22.35
C LYS A 742 -1.17 -12.53 -21.63
N ILE A 743 0.03 -12.61 -22.21
CA ILE A 743 1.14 -13.37 -21.64
C ILE A 743 1.62 -12.72 -20.33
N LEU A 744 1.73 -11.39 -20.30
CA LEU A 744 2.05 -10.67 -19.07
C LEU A 744 0.97 -10.85 -18.00
N ALA A 745 -0.32 -10.83 -18.38
CA ALA A 745 -1.40 -10.98 -17.43
C ALA A 745 -1.40 -12.36 -16.76
N GLU A 746 -1.13 -13.42 -17.52
CA GLU A 746 -0.98 -14.77 -17.00
C GLU A 746 0.24 -14.90 -16.09
N ARG A 747 1.41 -14.42 -16.52
CA ARG A 747 2.65 -14.56 -15.74
C ARG A 747 2.68 -13.72 -14.46
N LEU A 748 2.04 -12.55 -14.47
CA LEU A 748 2.04 -11.59 -13.35
C LEU A 748 0.74 -11.62 -12.54
N ASN A 749 -0.17 -12.57 -12.81
CA ASN A 749 -1.47 -12.70 -12.15
C ASN A 749 -2.32 -11.40 -12.21
N ILE A 750 -2.27 -10.68 -13.33
CA ILE A 750 -3.00 -9.42 -13.51
C ILE A 750 -4.46 -9.74 -13.83
N SER A 751 -5.39 -9.07 -13.15
CA SER A 751 -6.81 -9.26 -13.39
C SER A 751 -7.26 -8.61 -14.71
N PRO A 752 -8.36 -9.09 -15.34
CA PRO A 752 -8.93 -8.44 -16.52
C PRO A 752 -9.32 -6.96 -16.29
N GLN A 753 -9.64 -6.59 -15.04
CA GLN A 753 -9.95 -5.20 -14.68
C GLN A 753 -8.68 -4.34 -14.60
N GLN A 754 -7.61 -4.88 -14.03
CA GLN A 754 -6.30 -4.21 -13.99
C GLN A 754 -5.72 -4.06 -15.39
N LEU A 755 -5.88 -5.06 -16.26
CA LEU A 755 -5.34 -5.04 -17.62
C LEU A 755 -5.86 -3.87 -18.48
N ARG A 756 -7.03 -3.32 -18.14
CA ARG A 756 -7.58 -2.12 -18.80
C ARG A 756 -6.71 -0.88 -18.61
N TYR A 757 -5.89 -0.82 -17.56
CA TYR A 757 -4.99 0.30 -17.29
C TYR A 757 -3.71 0.28 -18.12
N VAL A 758 -3.45 -0.80 -18.86
CA VAL A 758 -2.33 -0.92 -19.81
C VAL A 758 -2.82 -1.10 -21.25
N ASP A 759 -4.11 -0.85 -21.48
CA ASP A 759 -4.77 -0.89 -22.78
C ASP A 759 -5.16 0.50 -23.24
N ASN A 760 -4.47 1.02 -24.26
CA ASN A 760 -4.67 2.37 -24.79
C ASN A 760 -4.55 3.44 -23.69
N SER A 761 -3.64 3.22 -22.76
CA SER A 761 -3.37 4.16 -21.67
C SER A 761 -2.57 5.36 -22.18
N GLU A 762 -2.81 6.53 -21.58
CA GLU A 762 -2.04 7.72 -21.89
C GLU A 762 -0.58 7.59 -21.40
N PRO A 763 0.37 8.34 -22.00
CA PRO A 763 1.75 8.33 -21.54
C PRO A 763 1.87 8.68 -20.04
N GLY A 764 2.60 7.83 -19.30
CA GLY A 764 2.76 7.97 -17.84
C GLY A 764 1.62 7.35 -17.02
N GLU A 765 0.73 6.58 -17.64
CA GLU A 765 -0.31 5.78 -16.98
C GLU A 765 -0.06 4.28 -17.19
N GLY A 766 -0.38 3.49 -16.18
CA GLY A 766 -0.16 2.05 -16.22
C GLY A 766 -0.50 1.31 -14.93
N LEU A 767 0.10 0.13 -14.76
CA LEU A 767 0.09 -0.64 -13.53
C LEU A 767 1.48 -0.62 -12.89
N LEU A 768 1.50 -0.42 -11.58
CA LEU A 768 2.68 -0.56 -10.74
C LEU A 768 2.52 -1.81 -9.89
N ILE A 769 3.48 -2.71 -9.98
CA ILE A 769 3.58 -3.90 -9.16
C ILE A 769 4.69 -3.67 -8.14
N TYR A 770 4.36 -3.78 -6.87
CA TYR A 770 5.29 -3.71 -5.76
C TYR A 770 5.04 -4.90 -4.83
N GLU A 771 5.97 -5.84 -4.78
CA GLU A 771 5.82 -7.15 -4.15
C GLU A 771 4.54 -7.86 -4.65
N ASN A 772 3.54 -8.03 -3.79
CA ASN A 772 2.27 -8.68 -4.15
C ASN A 772 1.16 -7.66 -4.49
N VAL A 773 1.47 -6.37 -4.51
CA VAL A 773 0.50 -5.29 -4.67
C VAL A 773 0.53 -4.80 -6.11
N ILE A 774 -0.62 -4.84 -6.80
CA ILE A 774 -0.79 -4.31 -8.16
C ILE A 774 -1.72 -3.09 -8.10
N LEU A 775 -1.17 -1.90 -8.35
CA LEU A 775 -1.91 -0.64 -8.34
C LEU A 775 -1.94 0.03 -9.72
N PRO A 776 -3.10 0.50 -10.19
CA PRO A 776 -3.13 1.40 -11.34
C PRO A 776 -2.60 2.77 -10.93
N PHE A 777 -1.71 3.35 -11.73
CA PHE A 777 -1.10 4.65 -11.44
C PHE A 777 -1.23 5.62 -12.61
N LYS A 778 -1.19 6.91 -12.27
CA LYS A 778 -1.10 8.04 -13.18
C LYS A 778 0.04 8.94 -12.69
N ASN A 779 1.01 9.25 -13.54
CA ASN A 779 2.08 10.19 -13.18
C ASN A 779 2.32 11.23 -14.29
N PRO A 780 1.37 12.15 -14.53
CA PRO A 780 1.53 13.18 -15.53
C PRO A 780 2.48 14.25 -14.97
N ILE A 781 3.61 14.46 -15.62
CA ILE A 781 4.57 15.50 -15.21
C ILE A 781 4.13 16.83 -15.83
N PRO A 782 3.94 17.90 -15.04
CA PRO A 782 3.44 19.18 -15.55
C PRO A 782 4.37 19.77 -16.61
N LYS A 783 3.84 20.05 -17.80
CA LYS A 783 4.64 20.47 -18.96
C LYS A 783 5.33 21.83 -18.81
N ASN A 784 4.83 22.65 -17.91
CA ASN A 784 5.33 23.99 -17.61
C ASN A 784 6.51 24.00 -16.61
N THR A 785 7.04 22.82 -16.26
CA THR A 785 8.15 22.68 -15.32
C THR A 785 9.49 22.58 -16.04
N GLN A 786 10.55 23.07 -15.42
CA GLN A 786 11.93 22.86 -15.87
C GLN A 786 12.25 21.36 -15.90
N LEU A 787 11.75 20.63 -14.90
CA LEU A 787 11.83 19.17 -14.82
C LEU A 787 11.27 18.46 -16.06
N TYR A 788 10.10 18.85 -16.56
CA TYR A 788 9.56 18.29 -17.80
C TYR A 788 10.47 18.55 -19.00
N GLN A 789 10.96 19.78 -19.15
CA GLN A 789 11.81 20.18 -20.28
C GLN A 789 13.14 19.42 -20.33
N ILE A 790 13.69 19.05 -19.16
CA ILE A 790 14.95 18.30 -19.04
C ILE A 790 14.73 16.80 -19.26
N MET A 791 13.56 16.28 -18.90
CA MET A 791 13.27 14.85 -18.98
C MET A 791 12.61 14.42 -20.29
N THR A 792 11.84 15.28 -20.95
CA THR A 792 11.13 14.94 -22.18
C THR A 792 12.08 14.57 -23.33
N THR A 793 11.68 13.58 -24.12
CA THR A 793 12.40 13.14 -25.33
C THR A 793 11.67 13.56 -26.62
N ARG A 794 10.56 14.31 -26.49
CA ARG A 794 9.77 14.78 -27.64
C ARG A 794 10.48 15.92 -28.37
N LEU A 795 10.59 15.78 -29.69
CA LEU A 795 11.16 16.80 -30.57
C LEU A 795 10.39 18.12 -30.44
N GLY A 796 11.09 19.21 -30.12
CA GLY A 796 10.53 20.56 -30.00
C GLY A 796 9.92 20.91 -28.63
N GLU A 797 9.81 19.96 -27.69
CA GLU A 797 9.29 20.21 -26.33
C GLU A 797 10.39 20.22 -25.25
N GLY A 798 11.59 19.73 -25.54
CA GLY A 798 12.71 19.69 -24.60
C GLY A 798 13.51 20.99 -24.54
N ALA A 799 14.37 21.11 -23.52
CA ALA A 799 15.35 22.18 -23.46
C ALA A 799 16.18 22.20 -24.76
N THR A 800 16.22 23.34 -25.43
CA THR A 800 17.12 23.56 -26.57
C THR A 800 18.53 23.54 -25.99
N VAL A 801 19.29 22.47 -26.27
CA VAL A 801 20.67 22.30 -25.79
C VAL A 801 21.59 23.28 -26.50
#